data_AF-A0A5C9BNM4-F1
#
_entry.id   AF-A0A5C9BNM4-F1
#
_cell.length_a   1.000
_cell.length_b   1.000
_cell.length_c   1.000
_cell.angle_alpha   90.00
_cell.angle_beta   90.00
_cell.angle_gamma   90.00
#
_symmetry.space_group_name_H-M   'P 1'
#
loop_
_entity.id
_entity.type
_entity.pdbx_description
1 polymer ?
#
loop_
_entity_poly.entity_id
_entity_poly.type
_entity_poly.pdbx_seq_one_letter_code
_entity_poly.pdbx_strand_id
1 'polypeptide(L)'
;MRSLSLTRSLILASTIAGGLVHAGPNKELPAIPAEALQAVRAAQHGRDDVLASSLERHLQETRALAGRGEKTGAQLQSGDAKSGQDDGELTSRRSEAAAKRQEIRSLRDEVLTRIDASAQAAEGRGAKRSAAEARELRRQLVSRFDALDSDLGSLEKADRNTLGPRSRQAAQRIDAWTAARPVAPLPAPNWKQSEPQPTKTLPAASEAPRFVGDTLWLLRHHYVNAGGLMHAALRSTPSEASACGYSAADLADTPEAPKSHADIQALVKELDYNPARIFAWVNQNVAYEPYFGSMKGGVSTLWAKAGGATDQASLLIALLRASNVPARYVRGTVRVLDSTAKGADGRGPRWIGAKTYQGAAGVLSANGNPSASYGTNSIGLAHVWVEACLPYSAYRGAALDDSGHRWVPLDASYKDHRYQAGIAVDSNFDFDYAGWLASRIDVQGRYRLPQENFADQVEAHARTKAPNYANNTLEDVPYKSEIKRTNFDILPIVPPYEVVSYDSWSGVAGESAETAALPDRHRYRLQVSVRNKSGTNPENFNGNLLAQKTLNLADVATSRLTLAFRGATAGDQTAYDTWLNSVDPSLAPTCAATANVVPVLRLDGVEQTKEAGSGTTTLCSSDNVLQLSVTVAELTNNAGVVSSTKYANIAAASLQALHANAWHTSDTYLAKRTENLLAAVRNNSNPNASEVARDAIEGEFLNLTASKYSRYVVDATRDAGRLFGESGTTGVSLGLTSAQVKVNYLFDLPYGLFRKGFLVDWPGSLSSSSKLDGTTGDFRAFKLGGFAGSAYEAFIWQETANLDAVSTTRGMQFAKEQGIEILQMPRKAS
;
A
#
# COMPACT_ATOMS: atom_id res chain seq x y z
N MET A 1 -30.41 -64.36 -8.55
CA MET A 1 -29.18 -64.95 -7.95
C MET A 1 -28.23 -63.81 -7.66
N ARG A 2 -27.73 -63.44 -6.47
CA ARG A 2 -27.81 -63.78 -5.03
C ARG A 2 -27.58 -62.40 -4.34
N SER A 3 -28.45 -61.89 -3.46
CA SER A 3 -28.49 -62.06 -2.00
C SER A 3 -27.41 -61.30 -1.17
N LEU A 4 -27.91 -60.38 -0.29
CA LEU A 4 -27.44 -59.99 1.07
C LEU A 4 -26.07 -59.28 1.21
N SER A 5 -25.77 -58.40 2.18
CA SER A 5 -26.45 -57.48 3.11
C SER A 5 -25.36 -56.89 4.03
N LEU A 6 -25.68 -55.82 4.77
CA LEU A 6 -25.01 -55.31 6.00
C LEU A 6 -23.70 -54.51 5.85
N THR A 7 -23.78 -53.19 6.13
CA THR A 7 -22.82 -52.56 7.04
C THR A 7 -23.38 -51.31 7.75
N ARG A 8 -23.61 -51.50 9.06
CA ARG A 8 -23.41 -50.62 10.22
C ARG A 8 -23.48 -49.09 10.06
N SER A 9 -24.47 -48.51 10.74
CA SER A 9 -24.44 -47.16 11.31
C SER A 9 -23.23 -46.98 12.22
N LEU A 10 -22.44 -45.93 11.97
CA LEU A 10 -21.54 -45.33 12.96
C LEU A 10 -21.90 -43.86 13.10
N ILE A 11 -22.35 -43.50 14.31
CA ILE A 11 -22.54 -42.15 14.81
C ILE A 11 -21.16 -41.47 14.80
N LEU A 12 -20.97 -40.44 13.97
CA LEU A 12 -19.78 -39.59 14.04
C LEU A 12 -20.12 -38.32 14.81
N ALA A 13 -19.43 -38.16 15.94
CA ALA A 13 -19.46 -36.99 16.78
C ALA A 13 -19.13 -35.73 15.98
N SER A 14 -19.89 -34.67 16.24
CA SER A 14 -19.70 -33.32 15.76
C SER A 14 -18.33 -32.77 16.20
N THR A 15 -17.34 -32.87 15.33
CA THR A 15 -16.16 -32.00 15.30
C THR A 15 -16.53 -30.75 14.52
N ILE A 16 -16.48 -29.59 15.18
CA ILE A 16 -16.51 -28.28 14.53
C ILE A 16 -15.20 -28.15 13.73
N ALA A 17 -15.21 -28.62 12.49
CA ALA A 17 -14.13 -28.39 11.55
C ALA A 17 -14.29 -26.99 10.97
N GLY A 18 -13.42 -26.06 11.38
CA GLY A 18 -13.22 -24.81 10.67
C GLY A 18 -12.70 -25.12 9.27
N GLY A 19 -13.62 -25.25 8.31
CA GLY A 19 -13.28 -25.46 6.90
C GLY A 19 -12.53 -24.24 6.36
N LEU A 20 -11.38 -24.50 5.73
CA LEU A 20 -10.66 -23.51 4.91
C LEU A 20 -11.60 -23.00 3.82
N VAL A 21 -12.06 -21.76 3.95
CA VAL A 21 -12.83 -21.08 2.91
C VAL A 21 -11.86 -20.71 1.80
N HIS A 22 -12.00 -21.34 0.64
CA HIS A 22 -11.16 -21.07 -0.52
C HIS A 22 -11.80 -19.96 -1.35
N ALA A 23 -11.15 -18.80 -1.43
CA ALA A 23 -11.35 -17.89 -2.55
C ALA A 23 -10.93 -18.58 -3.85
N GLY A 24 -11.77 -18.53 -4.88
CA GLY A 24 -11.31 -18.84 -6.24
C GLY A 24 -10.32 -17.77 -6.69
N PRO A 25 -9.32 -18.09 -7.54
CA PRO A 25 -8.43 -17.06 -8.08
C PRO A 25 -9.26 -16.00 -8.80
N ASN A 26 -8.92 -14.73 -8.62
CA ASN A 26 -9.48 -13.69 -9.47
C ASN A 26 -9.02 -13.99 -10.91
N LYS A 27 -9.95 -14.42 -11.77
CA LYS A 27 -9.64 -15.03 -13.08
C LYS A 27 -8.87 -14.11 -14.03
N GLU A 28 -8.80 -12.82 -13.70
CA GLU A 28 -8.24 -11.77 -14.55
C GLU A 28 -6.77 -11.43 -14.22
N LEU A 29 -6.24 -11.76 -13.03
CA LEU A 29 -4.86 -11.41 -12.65
C LEU A 29 -3.90 -12.61 -12.66
N PRO A 30 -2.60 -12.40 -12.96
CA PRO A 30 -1.60 -13.46 -12.93
C PRO A 30 -1.55 -14.17 -11.57
N ALA A 31 -1.70 -15.49 -11.56
CA ALA A 31 -1.52 -16.29 -10.35
C ALA A 31 -0.05 -16.32 -9.93
N ILE A 32 0.21 -16.41 -8.62
CA ILE A 32 1.58 -16.65 -8.13
C ILE A 32 1.98 -18.08 -8.54
N PRO A 33 3.13 -18.28 -9.22
CA PRO A 33 3.56 -19.61 -9.62
C PRO A 33 3.71 -20.56 -8.43
N ALA A 34 3.27 -21.82 -8.58
CA ALA A 34 3.28 -22.80 -7.49
C ALA A 34 4.68 -23.03 -6.90
N GLU A 35 5.71 -23.03 -7.75
CA GLU A 35 7.13 -23.13 -7.34
C GLU A 35 7.54 -21.96 -6.43
N ALA A 36 7.15 -20.73 -6.81
CA ALA A 36 7.44 -19.54 -6.01
C ALA A 36 6.70 -19.56 -4.67
N LEU A 37 5.42 -19.97 -4.69
CA LEU A 37 4.64 -20.14 -3.47
C LEU A 37 5.27 -21.20 -2.53
N GLN A 38 5.76 -22.31 -3.08
CA GLN A 38 6.44 -23.34 -2.31
C GLN A 38 7.72 -22.79 -1.67
N ALA A 39 8.54 -22.03 -2.41
CA ALA A 39 9.76 -21.41 -1.89
C ALA A 39 9.46 -20.44 -0.73
N VAL A 40 8.45 -19.58 -0.88
CA VAL A 40 8.03 -18.62 0.15
C VAL A 40 7.47 -19.32 1.39
N ARG A 41 6.64 -20.35 1.22
CA ARG A 41 6.13 -21.15 2.34
C ARG A 41 7.24 -21.92 3.06
N ALA A 42 8.23 -22.41 2.31
CA ALA A 42 9.41 -23.06 2.87
C ALA A 42 10.30 -22.09 3.67
N ALA A 43 10.09 -20.77 3.55
CA ALA A 43 10.74 -19.82 4.43
C ALA A 43 10.00 -19.65 5.78
N GLN A 44 8.74 -20.06 5.89
CA GLN A 44 7.85 -19.83 7.05
C GLN A 44 7.85 -20.98 8.07
N HIS A 45 9.01 -21.58 8.35
CA HIS A 45 9.13 -22.84 9.11
C HIS A 45 9.27 -22.69 10.65
N GLY A 46 9.05 -21.50 11.20
CA GLY A 46 9.22 -21.25 12.63
C GLY A 46 8.00 -21.61 13.47
N ARG A 47 8.23 -22.23 14.64
CA ARG A 47 7.21 -22.46 15.68
C ARG A 47 7.57 -21.71 16.97
N ASP A 48 6.56 -21.43 17.77
CA ASP A 48 6.75 -20.92 19.13
C ASP A 48 7.67 -21.87 19.91
N ASP A 49 8.54 -21.33 20.75
CA ASP A 49 9.40 -22.17 21.59
C ASP A 49 8.56 -22.85 22.67
N VAL A 50 8.84 -24.13 22.91
CA VAL A 50 8.06 -24.95 23.86
C VAL A 50 8.21 -24.42 25.29
N LEU A 51 9.40 -23.95 25.69
CA LEU A 51 9.61 -23.40 27.03
C LEU A 51 8.93 -22.05 27.18
N ALA A 52 9.01 -21.19 26.16
CA ALA A 52 8.31 -19.91 26.16
C ALA A 52 6.79 -20.10 26.28
N SER A 53 6.23 -21.02 25.49
CA SER A 53 4.80 -21.36 25.51
C SER A 53 4.39 -21.97 26.85
N SER A 54 5.23 -22.86 27.42
CA SER A 54 4.97 -23.45 28.73
C SER A 54 4.98 -22.38 29.82
N LEU A 55 6.00 -21.52 29.86
CA LEU A 55 6.09 -20.43 30.84
C LEU A 55 4.90 -19.48 30.74
N GLU A 56 4.52 -19.07 29.52
CA GLU A 56 3.36 -18.20 29.32
C GLU A 56 2.07 -18.83 29.87
N ARG A 57 1.84 -20.11 29.60
CA ARG A 57 0.72 -20.87 30.18
C ARG A 57 0.80 -20.89 31.71
N HIS A 58 1.97 -21.17 32.28
CA HIS A 58 2.17 -21.18 33.73
C HIS A 58 1.94 -19.78 34.35
N LEU A 59 2.31 -18.69 33.68
CA LEU A 59 2.03 -17.31 34.10
C LEU A 59 0.54 -17.01 34.08
N GLN A 60 -0.17 -17.38 33.01
CA GLN A 60 -1.62 -17.19 32.90
C GLN A 60 -2.38 -17.99 33.97
N GLU A 61 -2.01 -19.24 34.18
CA GLU A 61 -2.58 -20.10 35.22
C GLU A 61 -2.32 -19.52 36.63
N THR A 62 -1.11 -19.00 36.88
CA THR A 62 -0.77 -18.34 38.14
C THR A 62 -1.55 -17.04 38.33
N ARG A 63 -1.73 -16.25 37.26
CA ARG A 63 -2.53 -15.02 37.28
C ARG A 63 -4.01 -15.29 37.54
N ALA A 64 -4.55 -16.37 36.97
CA ALA A 64 -5.90 -16.83 37.22
C ALA A 64 -6.07 -17.34 38.66
N LEU A 65 -5.11 -18.09 39.19
CA LEU A 65 -5.06 -18.53 40.58
C LEU A 65 -5.05 -17.33 41.54
N ALA A 66 -4.20 -16.34 41.27
CA ALA A 66 -4.16 -15.08 42.01
C ALA A 66 -5.51 -14.33 41.93
N GLY A 67 -6.15 -14.26 40.76
CA GLY A 67 -7.47 -13.66 40.61
C GLY A 67 -8.56 -14.36 41.45
N ARG A 68 -8.51 -15.70 41.56
CA ARG A 68 -9.40 -16.45 42.46
C ARG A 68 -9.07 -16.20 43.93
N GLY A 69 -7.79 -16.15 44.28
CA GLY A 69 -7.31 -15.84 45.63
C GLY A 69 -7.74 -14.44 46.09
N GLU A 70 -7.72 -13.45 45.20
CA GLU A 70 -8.20 -12.10 45.49
C GLU A 70 -9.70 -12.06 45.77
N LYS A 71 -10.52 -12.73 44.94
CA LYS A 71 -11.97 -12.85 45.16
C LYS A 71 -12.29 -13.56 46.47
N THR A 72 -11.59 -14.66 46.75
CA THR A 72 -11.73 -15.42 48.00
C THR A 72 -11.33 -14.57 49.21
N GLY A 73 -10.20 -13.86 49.13
CA GLY A 73 -9.75 -12.97 50.19
C GLY A 73 -10.75 -11.85 50.49
N ALA A 74 -11.40 -11.29 49.47
CA ALA A 74 -12.47 -10.31 49.66
C ALA A 74 -13.70 -10.91 50.35
N GLN A 75 -14.08 -12.14 50.00
CA GLN A 75 -15.19 -12.86 50.64
C GLN A 75 -14.89 -13.14 52.12
N LEU A 76 -13.69 -13.62 52.44
CA LEU A 76 -13.23 -13.89 53.81
C LEU A 76 -13.22 -12.63 54.70
N GLN A 77 -13.10 -11.44 54.10
CA GLN A 77 -13.13 -10.15 54.80
C GLN A 77 -14.55 -9.55 54.92
N SER A 78 -15.49 -9.96 54.07
CA SER A 78 -16.85 -9.39 54.01
C SER A 78 -17.81 -9.87 55.09
N GLY A 79 -17.44 -10.88 55.90
CA GLY A 79 -18.22 -11.31 57.07
C GLY A 79 -19.51 -12.09 56.79
N ASP A 80 -19.91 -12.27 55.53
CA ASP A 80 -21.19 -12.87 55.11
C ASP A 80 -21.21 -14.42 55.01
N ALA A 81 -20.20 -15.15 55.53
CA ALA A 81 -20.02 -16.58 55.23
C ALA A 81 -19.86 -17.53 56.44
N LYS A 82 -20.19 -18.81 56.21
CA LYS A 82 -20.19 -19.90 57.19
C LYS A 82 -18.76 -20.39 57.44
N SER A 83 -18.26 -20.24 58.68
CA SER A 83 -16.84 -20.43 59.06
C SER A 83 -16.14 -21.71 58.59
N GLY A 84 -16.85 -22.84 58.44
CA GLY A 84 -16.28 -24.11 57.98
C GLY A 84 -16.03 -24.21 56.47
N GLN A 85 -16.79 -23.46 55.65
CA GLN A 85 -16.63 -23.42 54.20
C GLN A 85 -15.45 -22.51 53.80
N ASP A 86 -15.25 -21.44 54.57
CA ASP A 86 -14.17 -20.46 54.42
C ASP A 86 -12.76 -21.03 54.68
N ASP A 87 -12.61 -21.87 55.71
CA ASP A 87 -11.33 -22.52 56.00
C ASP A 87 -10.97 -23.60 54.97
N GLY A 88 -11.98 -24.25 54.40
CA GLY A 88 -11.83 -25.16 53.26
C GLY A 88 -11.36 -24.43 52.00
N GLU A 89 -11.97 -23.29 51.68
CA GLU A 89 -11.59 -22.48 50.52
C GLU A 89 -10.18 -21.89 50.69
N LEU A 90 -9.84 -21.34 51.86
CA LEU A 90 -8.49 -20.85 52.15
C LEU A 90 -7.44 -21.97 52.00
N THR A 91 -7.73 -23.16 52.52
CA THR A 91 -6.83 -24.32 52.41
C THR A 91 -6.69 -24.77 50.96
N SER A 92 -7.78 -24.80 50.19
CA SER A 92 -7.76 -25.06 48.75
C SER A 92 -6.86 -24.08 48.00
N ARG A 93 -6.99 -22.76 48.26
CA ARG A 93 -6.15 -21.73 47.61
C ARG A 93 -4.66 -21.89 47.98
N ARG A 94 -4.36 -22.24 49.23
CA ARG A 94 -2.98 -22.53 49.67
C ARG A 94 -2.40 -23.77 49.00
N SER A 95 -3.19 -24.83 48.87
CA SER A 95 -2.80 -26.08 48.19
C SER A 95 -2.58 -25.86 46.69
N GLU A 96 -3.45 -25.11 46.02
CA GLU A 96 -3.27 -24.72 44.62
C GLU A 96 -1.96 -23.93 44.43
N ALA A 97 -1.67 -22.98 45.33
CA ALA A 97 -0.44 -22.19 45.27
C ALA A 97 0.81 -23.08 45.50
N ALA A 98 0.75 -24.02 46.45
CA ALA A 98 1.84 -24.96 46.71
C ALA A 98 2.12 -25.89 45.52
N ALA A 99 1.06 -26.44 44.90
CA ALA A 99 1.18 -27.26 43.70
C ALA A 99 1.79 -26.45 42.55
N LYS A 100 1.27 -25.24 42.32
CA LYS A 100 1.76 -24.36 41.26
C LYS A 100 3.22 -23.97 41.45
N ARG A 101 3.64 -23.75 42.69
CA ARG A 101 5.03 -23.45 43.06
C ARG A 101 5.99 -24.56 42.66
N GLN A 102 5.62 -25.83 42.84
CA GLN A 102 6.47 -26.96 42.43
C GLN A 102 6.60 -27.06 40.91
N GLU A 103 5.51 -26.84 40.17
CA GLU A 103 5.56 -26.78 38.71
C GLU A 103 6.49 -25.66 38.21
N ILE A 104 6.41 -24.47 38.81
CA ILE A 104 7.28 -23.33 38.47
C ILE A 104 8.75 -23.65 38.75
N ARG A 105 9.08 -24.37 39.83
CA ARG A 105 10.45 -24.80 40.13
C ARG A 105 10.98 -25.79 39.10
N SER A 106 10.17 -26.77 38.71
CA SER A 106 10.55 -27.72 37.65
C SER A 106 10.82 -26.99 36.34
N LEU A 107 9.95 -26.04 35.97
CA LEU A 107 10.13 -25.25 34.76
C LEU A 107 11.36 -24.34 34.84
N ARG A 108 11.63 -23.74 36.00
CA ARG A 108 12.85 -22.95 36.26
C ARG A 108 14.10 -23.77 35.96
N ASP A 109 14.19 -24.98 36.51
CA ASP A 109 15.37 -25.82 36.35
C ASP A 109 15.59 -26.21 34.88
N GLU A 110 14.51 -26.54 34.17
CA GLU A 110 14.53 -26.83 32.73
C GLU A 110 15.00 -25.63 31.90
N VAL A 111 14.41 -24.45 32.14
CA VAL A 111 14.78 -23.20 31.45
C VAL A 111 16.24 -22.85 31.71
N LEU A 112 16.68 -22.83 32.97
CA LEU A 112 18.03 -22.42 33.32
C LEU A 112 19.09 -23.40 32.78
N THR A 113 18.83 -24.71 32.84
CA THR A 113 19.71 -25.74 32.25
C THR A 113 19.93 -25.49 30.75
N ARG A 114 18.87 -25.13 30.04
CA ARG A 114 18.96 -24.83 28.61
C ARG A 114 19.76 -23.55 28.32
N ILE A 115 19.57 -22.49 29.11
CA ILE A 115 20.35 -21.26 28.96
C ILE A 115 21.84 -21.53 29.23
N ASP A 116 22.14 -22.32 30.26
CA ASP A 116 23.51 -22.72 30.59
C ASP A 116 24.16 -23.53 29.46
N ALA A 117 23.44 -24.50 28.88
CA ALA A 117 23.90 -25.26 27.73
C ALA A 117 24.15 -24.36 26.50
N SER A 118 23.28 -23.37 26.25
CA SER A 118 23.46 -22.39 25.18
C SER A 118 24.70 -21.52 25.39
N ALA A 119 24.96 -21.07 26.63
CA ALA A 119 26.15 -20.28 26.95
C ALA A 119 27.44 -21.08 26.72
N GLN A 120 27.46 -22.34 27.16
CA GLN A 120 28.59 -23.27 26.95
C GLN A 120 28.82 -23.55 25.47
N ALA A 121 27.77 -23.78 24.69
CA ALA A 121 27.87 -23.99 23.25
C ALA A 121 28.41 -22.74 22.52
N ALA A 122 28.02 -21.53 22.97
CA ALA A 122 28.57 -20.29 22.43
C ALA A 122 30.08 -20.15 22.75
N GLU A 123 30.52 -20.50 23.96
CA GLU A 123 31.94 -20.54 24.33
C GLU A 123 32.75 -21.53 23.50
N GLY A 124 32.22 -22.74 23.28
CA GLY A 124 32.87 -23.77 22.45
C GLY A 124 33.07 -23.33 21.00
N ARG A 125 32.22 -22.42 20.50
CA ARG A 125 32.35 -21.79 19.16
C ARG A 125 33.20 -20.52 19.15
N GLY A 126 33.79 -20.12 20.28
CA GLY A 126 34.55 -18.88 20.40
C GLY A 126 33.69 -17.60 20.45
N ALA A 127 32.37 -17.71 20.55
CA ALA A 127 31.43 -16.59 20.57
C ALA A 127 31.30 -15.97 21.98
N LYS A 128 32.40 -15.36 22.46
CA LYS A 128 32.52 -14.81 23.84
C LYS A 128 31.40 -13.83 24.22
N ARG A 129 30.99 -12.96 23.28
CA ARG A 129 29.91 -11.98 23.49
C ARG A 129 28.58 -12.69 23.77
N SER A 130 28.19 -13.60 22.88
CA SER A 130 26.95 -14.38 23.01
C SER A 130 26.89 -15.18 24.31
N ALA A 131 28.03 -15.71 24.77
CA ALA A 131 28.10 -16.40 26.05
C ALA A 131 27.91 -15.47 27.26
N ALA A 132 28.52 -14.28 27.23
CA ALA A 132 28.33 -13.28 28.28
C ALA A 132 26.87 -12.80 28.37
N GLU A 133 26.25 -12.56 27.22
CA GLU A 133 24.86 -12.09 27.17
C GLU A 133 23.87 -13.20 27.58
N ALA A 134 24.14 -14.47 27.24
CA ALA A 134 23.36 -15.61 27.75
C ALA A 134 23.43 -15.76 29.28
N ARG A 135 24.61 -15.51 29.89
CA ARG A 135 24.76 -15.52 31.36
C ARG A 135 24.00 -14.36 32.03
N GLU A 136 23.96 -13.20 31.38
CA GLU A 136 23.18 -12.06 31.86
C GLU A 136 21.68 -12.36 31.80
N LEU A 137 21.19 -12.93 30.69
CA LEU A 137 19.80 -13.40 30.58
C LEU A 137 19.48 -14.40 31.70
N ARG A 138 20.37 -15.38 31.94
CA ARG A 138 20.23 -16.35 33.04
C ARG A 138 20.06 -15.65 34.39
N ARG A 139 20.91 -14.66 34.70
CA ARG A 139 20.87 -13.90 35.96
C ARG A 139 19.52 -13.19 36.13
N GLN A 140 19.01 -12.58 35.07
CA GLN A 140 17.70 -11.93 35.09
C GLN A 140 16.59 -12.95 35.28
N LEU A 141 16.60 -14.07 34.55
CA LEU A 141 15.60 -15.14 34.69
C LEU A 141 15.56 -15.72 36.10
N VAL A 142 16.72 -15.99 36.72
CA VAL A 142 16.80 -16.43 38.12
C VAL A 142 16.04 -15.46 39.03
N SER A 143 16.27 -14.15 38.88
CA SER A 143 15.57 -13.14 39.66
C SER A 143 14.04 -13.15 39.45
N ARG A 144 13.55 -13.38 38.21
CA ARG A 144 12.09 -13.45 37.94
C ARG A 144 11.48 -14.71 38.54
N PHE A 145 12.14 -15.87 38.37
CA PHE A 145 11.69 -17.12 38.96
C PHE A 145 11.71 -17.09 40.49
N ASP A 146 12.73 -16.51 41.12
CA ASP A 146 12.80 -16.36 42.58
C ASP A 146 11.69 -15.45 43.09
N ALA A 147 11.36 -14.37 42.38
CA ALA A 147 10.24 -13.50 42.73
C ALA A 147 8.89 -14.23 42.65
N LEU A 148 8.67 -15.01 41.59
CA LEU A 148 7.44 -15.79 41.42
C LEU A 148 7.33 -16.92 42.45
N ASP A 149 8.44 -17.61 42.77
CA ASP A 149 8.49 -18.62 43.84
C ASP A 149 8.18 -18.01 45.20
N SER A 150 8.68 -16.81 45.47
CA SER A 150 8.42 -16.08 46.71
C SER A 150 6.96 -15.64 46.84
N ASP A 151 6.35 -15.12 45.76
CA ASP A 151 4.94 -14.74 45.75
C ASP A 151 4.04 -15.97 45.95
N LEU A 152 4.31 -17.08 45.27
CA LEU A 152 3.58 -18.35 45.46
C LEU A 152 3.79 -18.95 46.86
N GLY A 153 5.02 -18.91 47.38
CA GLY A 153 5.32 -19.33 48.76
C GLY A 153 4.65 -18.44 49.81
N SER A 154 4.42 -17.18 49.49
CA SER A 154 3.64 -16.26 50.34
C SER A 154 2.15 -16.60 50.29
N LEU A 155 1.61 -16.99 49.13
CA LEU A 155 0.23 -17.47 49.01
C LEU A 155 0.00 -18.80 49.73
N GLU A 156 0.95 -19.73 49.63
CA GLU A 156 0.95 -20.99 50.38
C GLU A 156 0.87 -20.79 51.91
N LYS A 157 1.44 -19.69 52.40
CA LYS A 157 1.46 -19.31 53.83
C LYS A 157 0.45 -18.20 54.16
N ALA A 158 -0.52 -17.92 53.28
CA ALA A 158 -1.51 -16.88 53.52
C ALA A 158 -2.51 -17.28 54.60
N ASP A 159 -2.95 -16.29 55.36
CA ASP A 159 -4.10 -16.36 56.26
C ASP A 159 -5.28 -15.58 55.68
N ARG A 160 -6.40 -15.54 56.42
CA ARG A 160 -7.63 -14.85 56.01
C ARG A 160 -7.42 -13.37 55.65
N ASN A 161 -6.49 -12.69 56.32
CA ASN A 161 -6.25 -11.26 56.13
C ASN A 161 -5.27 -10.98 54.99
N THR A 162 -4.35 -11.91 54.74
CA THR A 162 -3.24 -11.72 53.80
C THR A 162 -3.47 -12.36 52.43
N LEU A 163 -4.44 -13.27 52.28
CA LEU A 163 -4.73 -13.94 51.00
C LEU A 163 -5.03 -12.94 49.87
N GLY A 164 -5.94 -11.98 50.11
CA GLY A 164 -6.31 -10.97 49.12
C GLY A 164 -5.13 -10.09 48.70
N PRO A 165 -4.45 -9.39 49.64
CA PRO A 165 -3.29 -8.56 49.35
C PRO A 165 -2.14 -9.30 48.64
N ARG A 166 -1.78 -10.51 49.09
CA ARG A 166 -0.72 -11.32 48.47
C ARG A 166 -1.09 -11.78 47.06
N SER A 167 -2.37 -12.10 46.83
CA SER A 167 -2.87 -12.47 45.50
C SER A 167 -2.78 -11.29 44.54
N ARG A 168 -3.17 -10.09 44.99
CA ARG A 168 -3.06 -8.87 44.19
C ARG A 168 -1.60 -8.56 43.83
N GLN A 169 -0.67 -8.72 44.77
CA GLN A 169 0.76 -8.53 44.51
C GLN A 169 1.28 -9.49 43.42
N ALA A 170 0.97 -10.78 43.54
CA ALA A 170 1.38 -11.79 42.56
C ALA A 170 0.80 -11.47 41.16
N ALA A 171 -0.49 -11.11 41.11
CA ALA A 171 -1.16 -10.68 39.89
C ALA A 171 -0.49 -9.46 39.26
N GLN A 172 -0.27 -8.40 40.04
CA GLN A 172 0.36 -7.16 39.59
C GLN A 172 1.78 -7.38 39.06
N ARG A 173 2.55 -8.29 39.64
CA ARG A 173 3.90 -8.61 39.15
C ARG A 173 3.86 -9.28 37.78
N ILE A 174 2.96 -10.24 37.59
CA ILE A 174 2.77 -10.91 36.29
C ILE A 174 2.26 -9.90 35.25
N ASP A 175 1.31 -9.06 35.62
CA ASP A 175 0.78 -8.00 34.77
C ASP A 175 1.88 -6.98 34.39
N ALA A 176 2.79 -6.65 35.32
CA ALA A 176 3.93 -5.77 35.04
C ALA A 176 4.92 -6.39 34.03
N TRP A 177 5.24 -7.67 34.16
CA TRP A 177 6.13 -8.36 33.20
C TRP A 177 5.50 -8.47 31.81
N THR A 178 4.20 -8.76 31.74
CA THR A 178 3.49 -8.86 30.46
C THR A 178 3.29 -7.49 29.80
N ALA A 179 3.00 -6.44 30.58
CA ALA A 179 2.87 -5.06 30.09
C ALA A 179 4.20 -4.44 29.66
N ALA A 180 5.34 -4.91 30.19
CA ALA A 180 6.66 -4.46 29.76
C ALA A 180 7.04 -4.96 28.35
N ARG A 181 6.35 -5.97 27.83
CA ARG A 181 6.55 -6.45 26.45
C ARG A 181 6.08 -5.38 25.45
N PRO A 182 6.71 -5.24 24.27
CA PRO A 182 6.20 -4.37 23.22
C PRO A 182 4.77 -4.74 22.82
N VAL A 183 3.86 -3.78 22.91
CA VAL A 183 2.46 -3.91 22.47
C VAL A 183 2.26 -3.03 21.25
N ALA A 184 1.56 -3.55 20.24
CA ALA A 184 1.16 -2.75 19.09
C ALA A 184 0.22 -1.63 19.57
N PRO A 185 0.45 -0.36 19.20
CA PRO A 185 -0.45 0.72 19.55
C PRO A 185 -1.84 0.45 18.99
N LEU A 186 -2.87 1.02 19.62
CA LEU A 186 -4.22 0.97 19.07
C LEU A 186 -4.22 1.60 17.66
N PRO A 187 -4.86 0.97 16.66
CA PRO A 187 -4.90 1.51 15.32
C PRO A 187 -5.56 2.90 15.31
N ALA A 188 -4.91 3.88 14.70
CA ALA A 188 -5.53 5.14 14.34
C ALA A 188 -6.43 4.97 13.10
N PRO A 189 -7.36 5.90 12.80
CA PRO A 189 -8.12 5.87 11.56
C PRO A 189 -7.20 5.74 10.33
N ASN A 190 -7.33 4.63 9.62
CA ASN A 190 -6.49 4.18 8.50
C ASN A 190 -7.02 4.61 7.13
N TRP A 191 -8.22 5.19 7.08
CA TRP A 191 -8.90 5.66 5.87
C TRP A 191 -9.31 7.12 6.04
N LYS A 192 -8.89 7.96 5.09
CA LYS A 192 -9.15 9.39 5.12
C LYS A 192 -9.71 9.86 3.78
N GLN A 193 -10.55 10.88 3.81
CA GLN A 193 -10.88 11.65 2.62
C GLN A 193 -9.76 12.66 2.36
N SER A 194 -9.39 12.89 1.10
CA SER A 194 -8.45 13.93 0.74
C SER A 194 -9.07 15.31 0.97
N GLU A 195 -8.24 16.25 1.40
CA GLU A 195 -8.61 17.66 1.43
C GLU A 195 -8.43 18.25 0.03
N PRO A 196 -9.46 18.86 -0.56
CA PRO A 196 -9.35 19.53 -1.85
C PRO A 196 -8.26 20.60 -1.82
N GLN A 197 -7.46 20.68 -2.89
CA GLN A 197 -6.44 21.71 -3.00
C GLN A 197 -7.07 23.10 -3.19
N PRO A 198 -6.67 24.10 -2.39
CA PRO A 198 -7.02 25.48 -2.60
C PRO A 198 -6.51 25.97 -3.95
N THR A 199 -7.33 26.78 -4.61
CA THR A 199 -6.91 27.47 -5.83
C THR A 199 -5.80 28.46 -5.51
N LYS A 200 -4.77 28.50 -6.35
CA LYS A 200 -3.71 29.52 -6.32
C LYS A 200 -3.31 29.93 -7.73
N THR A 201 -2.83 31.16 -7.85
CA THR A 201 -2.20 31.62 -9.08
C THR A 201 -0.78 31.06 -9.17
N LEU A 202 -0.46 30.41 -10.28
CA LEU A 202 0.89 29.95 -10.55
C LEU A 202 1.76 31.12 -11.05
N PRO A 203 3.07 31.13 -10.74
CA PRO A 203 3.97 32.18 -11.22
C PRO A 203 4.02 32.19 -12.75
N ALA A 204 3.64 33.32 -13.37
CA ALA A 204 3.62 33.44 -14.83
C ALA A 204 5.05 33.44 -15.41
N ALA A 205 5.20 32.88 -16.61
CA ALA A 205 6.41 32.99 -17.41
C ALA A 205 6.54 34.38 -18.06
N SER A 206 7.77 34.81 -18.36
CA SER A 206 8.02 36.10 -19.04
C SER A 206 7.82 36.00 -20.55
N GLU A 207 8.19 34.87 -21.13
CA GLU A 207 8.12 34.61 -22.55
C GLU A 207 7.09 33.51 -22.84
N ALA A 208 6.36 33.70 -23.94
CA ALA A 208 5.53 32.64 -24.47
C ALA A 208 6.42 31.50 -24.99
N PRO A 209 5.98 30.23 -24.91
CA PRO A 209 6.70 29.11 -25.50
C PRO A 209 6.96 29.33 -27.00
N ARG A 210 8.03 28.72 -27.50
CA ARG A 210 8.54 28.84 -28.87
C ARG A 210 7.49 28.48 -29.91
N PHE A 211 6.64 27.50 -29.63
CA PHE A 211 5.54 27.15 -30.54
C PHE A 211 4.58 28.32 -30.80
N VAL A 212 4.45 29.29 -29.89
CA VAL A 212 3.56 30.45 -30.04
C VAL A 212 4.05 31.35 -31.18
N GLY A 213 5.37 31.59 -31.27
CA GLY A 213 5.97 32.32 -32.37
C GLY A 213 5.76 31.62 -33.72
N ASP A 214 5.74 30.29 -33.72
CA ASP A 214 5.47 29.48 -34.91
C ASP A 214 3.98 29.40 -35.28
N THR A 215 3.07 29.60 -34.31
CA THR A 215 1.61 29.46 -34.51
C THR A 215 1.06 30.41 -35.57
N LEU A 216 1.52 31.66 -35.63
CA LEU A 216 1.08 32.62 -36.66
C LEU A 216 1.52 32.21 -38.08
N TRP A 217 2.67 31.57 -38.22
CA TRP A 217 3.13 31.02 -39.49
C TRP A 217 2.28 29.80 -39.88
N LEU A 218 2.00 28.91 -38.91
CA LEU A 218 1.16 27.72 -39.07
C LEU A 218 -0.27 28.05 -39.51
N LEU A 219 -0.86 29.11 -38.96
CA LEU A 219 -2.19 29.61 -39.34
C LEU A 219 -2.22 30.29 -40.72
N ARG A 220 -1.09 30.75 -41.26
CA ARG A 220 -1.04 31.45 -42.56
C ARG A 220 -0.81 30.51 -43.74
N HIS A 221 -0.24 29.33 -43.53
CA HIS A 221 0.17 28.40 -44.59
C HIS A 221 -0.74 27.16 -44.68
N HIS A 222 -2.06 27.35 -44.57
CA HIS A 222 -3.08 26.30 -44.68
C HIS A 222 -3.20 25.72 -46.10
N TYR A 223 -2.22 24.93 -46.55
CA TYR A 223 -2.38 24.06 -47.71
C TYR A 223 -2.87 22.68 -47.25
N VAL A 224 -3.85 22.13 -47.96
CA VAL A 224 -4.45 20.82 -47.68
C VAL A 224 -4.23 19.94 -48.89
N ASN A 225 -3.35 18.94 -48.77
CA ASN A 225 -3.40 17.76 -49.59
C ASN A 225 -2.94 16.54 -48.80
N ALA A 226 -3.80 15.52 -48.70
CA ALA A 226 -3.55 14.30 -47.96
C ALA A 226 -2.75 13.32 -48.84
N GLY A 227 -1.42 13.38 -48.78
CA GLY A 227 -0.59 12.50 -49.61
C GLY A 227 0.86 12.29 -49.18
N GLY A 228 1.31 12.88 -48.07
CA GLY A 228 2.70 12.79 -47.63
C GLY A 228 2.94 11.71 -46.57
N LEU A 229 3.19 10.47 -46.99
CA LEU A 229 3.74 9.44 -46.11
C LEU A 229 5.23 9.73 -45.90
N MET A 230 5.61 10.24 -44.72
CA MET A 230 7.00 10.24 -44.28
C MET A 230 7.48 8.78 -44.16
N HIS A 231 8.67 8.50 -44.69
CA HIS A 231 9.19 7.15 -44.85
C HIS A 231 9.44 6.43 -43.51
N ALA A 232 9.09 5.15 -43.49
CA ALA A 232 8.96 4.26 -42.33
C ALA A 232 10.28 3.64 -41.82
N ALA A 233 11.21 4.46 -41.31
CA ALA A 233 12.41 3.95 -40.62
C ALA A 233 12.90 4.94 -39.55
N LEU A 234 13.56 4.43 -38.50
CA LEU A 234 14.29 5.27 -37.54
C LEU A 234 15.37 6.05 -38.30
N ARG A 235 15.31 7.37 -38.22
CA ARG A 235 16.29 8.29 -38.83
C ARG A 235 17.00 9.07 -37.73
N SER A 236 18.25 9.46 -37.97
CA SER A 236 18.89 10.50 -37.15
C SER A 236 18.06 11.78 -37.21
N THR A 237 18.11 12.61 -36.17
CA THR A 237 17.47 13.93 -36.20
C THR A 237 17.98 14.71 -37.44
N PRO A 238 17.09 15.15 -38.35
CA PRO A 238 17.51 15.86 -39.57
C PRO A 238 18.23 17.17 -39.25
N SER A 239 19.15 17.60 -40.12
CA SER A 239 19.92 18.84 -39.93
C SER A 239 19.01 20.08 -39.88
N GLU A 240 17.90 20.02 -40.60
CA GLU A 240 16.84 21.00 -40.74
C GLU A 240 16.11 21.25 -39.41
N ALA A 241 16.10 20.28 -38.49
CA ALA A 241 15.56 20.43 -37.14
C ALA A 241 16.31 21.50 -36.32
N SER A 242 17.53 21.86 -36.71
CA SER A 242 18.26 22.99 -36.12
C SER A 242 17.49 24.32 -36.19
N ALA A 243 16.54 24.45 -37.13
CA ALA A 243 15.63 25.60 -37.22
C ALA A 243 14.80 25.82 -35.93
N CYS A 244 14.53 24.77 -35.16
CA CYS A 244 13.85 24.87 -33.87
C CYS A 244 14.76 25.41 -32.74
N GLY A 245 16.08 25.46 -32.95
CA GLY A 245 17.05 25.79 -31.90
C GLY A 245 17.01 24.82 -30.73
N TYR A 246 16.78 23.52 -31.01
CA TYR A 246 16.79 22.48 -29.98
C TYR A 246 18.20 22.25 -29.43
N SER A 247 18.27 21.68 -28.23
CA SER A 247 19.49 21.33 -27.51
C SER A 247 19.60 19.81 -27.31
N ALA A 248 20.77 19.32 -26.91
CA ALA A 248 20.94 17.90 -26.60
C ALA A 248 19.98 17.40 -25.50
N ALA A 249 19.60 18.27 -24.55
CA ALA A 249 18.65 17.92 -23.49
C ALA A 249 17.26 17.57 -24.03
N ASP A 250 16.87 18.16 -25.17
CA ASP A 250 15.56 17.92 -25.81
C ASP A 250 15.45 16.54 -26.46
N LEU A 251 16.59 15.84 -26.60
CA LEU A 251 16.71 14.46 -27.08
C LEU A 251 17.14 13.48 -25.97
N ALA A 252 17.51 13.97 -24.79
CA ALA A 252 18.12 13.15 -23.75
C ALA A 252 17.10 12.28 -23.00
N ASP A 253 17.60 11.17 -22.44
CA ASP A 253 16.86 10.42 -21.43
C ASP A 253 16.65 11.26 -20.17
N THR A 254 15.50 11.07 -19.54
CA THR A 254 15.19 11.62 -18.21
C THR A 254 14.52 10.53 -17.37
N PRO A 255 14.50 10.64 -16.03
CA PRO A 255 13.81 9.66 -15.19
C PRO A 255 12.34 9.45 -15.60
N GLU A 256 11.63 10.53 -15.93
CA GLU A 256 10.21 10.45 -16.31
C GLU A 256 10.01 10.04 -17.77
N ALA A 257 10.92 10.41 -18.68
CA ALA A 257 10.86 10.07 -20.09
C ALA A 257 12.11 9.28 -20.54
N PRO A 258 12.26 8.00 -20.14
CA PRO A 258 13.40 7.16 -20.52
C PRO A 258 13.16 6.56 -21.91
N LYS A 259 13.62 7.26 -22.94
CA LYS A 259 13.63 6.83 -24.34
C LYS A 259 14.32 5.48 -24.53
N SER A 260 15.34 5.17 -23.73
CA SER A 260 16.11 3.92 -23.81
C SER A 260 15.40 2.69 -23.21
N HIS A 261 14.26 2.86 -22.53
CA HIS A 261 13.54 1.74 -21.95
C HIS A 261 13.03 0.76 -23.03
N ALA A 262 13.18 -0.55 -22.80
CA ALA A 262 12.89 -1.58 -23.81
C ALA A 262 11.45 -1.52 -24.36
N ASP A 263 10.45 -1.35 -23.50
CA ASP A 263 9.05 -1.25 -23.93
C ASP A 263 8.75 0.04 -24.73
N ILE A 264 9.49 1.12 -24.46
CA ILE A 264 9.38 2.38 -25.23
C ILE A 264 9.95 2.16 -26.63
N GLN A 265 11.14 1.54 -26.73
CA GLN A 265 11.78 1.18 -28.00
C GLN A 265 10.93 0.21 -28.83
N ALA A 266 10.29 -0.77 -28.19
CA ALA A 266 9.38 -1.69 -28.85
C ALA A 266 8.16 -0.96 -29.43
N LEU A 267 7.54 -0.06 -28.66
CA LEU A 267 6.35 0.67 -29.13
C LEU A 267 6.67 1.66 -30.26
N VAL A 268 7.77 2.42 -30.20
CA VAL A 268 8.10 3.32 -31.32
C VAL A 268 8.38 2.57 -32.62
N LYS A 269 8.94 1.35 -32.53
CA LYS A 269 9.13 0.47 -33.68
C LYS A 269 7.80 0.00 -34.25
N GLU A 270 6.84 -0.39 -33.40
CA GLU A 270 5.48 -0.77 -33.83
C GLU A 270 4.74 0.41 -34.51
N LEU A 271 5.01 1.64 -34.07
CA LEU A 271 4.43 2.86 -34.60
C LEU A 271 5.23 3.47 -35.76
N ASP A 272 6.20 2.73 -36.31
CA ASP A 272 7.09 3.13 -37.40
C ASP A 272 7.79 4.48 -37.18
N TYR A 273 8.09 4.81 -35.91
CA TYR A 273 8.73 6.07 -35.50
C TYR A 273 7.98 7.33 -35.95
N ASN A 274 6.69 7.19 -36.29
CA ASN A 274 5.90 8.26 -36.89
C ASN A 274 5.24 9.14 -35.81
N PRO A 275 5.54 10.45 -35.74
CA PRO A 275 5.00 11.33 -34.69
C PRO A 275 3.47 11.41 -34.63
N ALA A 276 2.78 11.32 -35.77
CA ALA A 276 1.32 11.34 -35.83
C ALA A 276 0.71 10.05 -35.25
N ARG A 277 1.28 8.89 -35.61
CA ARG A 277 0.87 7.60 -35.04
C ARG A 277 1.18 7.50 -33.56
N ILE A 278 2.32 8.02 -33.13
CA ILE A 278 2.71 8.13 -31.71
C ILE A 278 1.69 8.96 -30.93
N PHE A 279 1.40 10.18 -31.39
CA PHE A 279 0.41 11.05 -30.76
C PHE A 279 -0.98 10.42 -30.71
N ALA A 280 -1.46 9.88 -31.84
CA ALA A 280 -2.74 9.20 -31.94
C ALA A 280 -2.82 8.01 -30.98
N TRP A 281 -1.75 7.22 -30.89
CA TRP A 281 -1.70 6.07 -30.02
C TRP A 281 -1.82 6.48 -28.54
N VAL A 282 -1.06 7.47 -28.08
CA VAL A 282 -1.15 7.95 -26.68
C VAL A 282 -2.53 8.55 -26.41
N ASN A 283 -3.07 9.36 -27.33
CA ASN A 283 -4.38 9.98 -27.17
C ASN A 283 -5.52 8.93 -27.10
N GLN A 284 -5.43 7.83 -27.84
CA GLN A 284 -6.51 6.86 -27.94
C GLN A 284 -6.39 5.65 -27.00
N ASN A 285 -5.18 5.30 -26.54
CA ASN A 285 -4.92 4.06 -25.79
C ASN A 285 -4.51 4.28 -24.33
N VAL A 286 -4.40 5.53 -23.87
CA VAL A 286 -4.00 5.84 -22.49
C VAL A 286 -5.10 6.64 -21.80
N ALA A 287 -5.77 6.13 -20.77
CA ALA A 287 -6.83 6.87 -20.07
C ALA A 287 -6.29 8.11 -19.34
N TYR A 288 -7.07 9.19 -19.30
CA TYR A 288 -6.73 10.39 -18.52
C TYR A 288 -7.16 10.24 -17.06
N GLU A 289 -6.23 10.53 -16.15
CA GLU A 289 -6.44 10.53 -14.71
C GLU A 289 -6.17 11.94 -14.16
N PRO A 290 -7.17 12.64 -13.59
CA PRO A 290 -7.10 14.09 -13.37
C PRO A 290 -6.28 14.51 -12.14
N TYR A 291 -5.15 13.86 -11.85
CA TYR A 291 -4.21 14.28 -10.81
C TYR A 291 -3.14 15.25 -11.31
N PHE A 292 -2.56 16.00 -10.38
CA PHE A 292 -1.56 17.02 -10.65
C PHE A 292 -0.14 16.57 -10.28
N GLY A 293 0.82 16.73 -11.20
CA GLY A 293 2.24 16.42 -10.96
C GLY A 293 2.70 15.13 -11.65
N SER A 294 4.01 14.87 -11.60
CA SER A 294 4.63 13.64 -12.11
C SER A 294 4.58 12.54 -11.06
N MET A 295 3.64 11.60 -11.20
CA MET A 295 3.39 10.53 -10.23
C MET A 295 3.94 9.18 -10.69
N LYS A 296 3.68 8.81 -11.95
CA LYS A 296 3.99 7.50 -12.54
C LYS A 296 5.22 7.50 -13.44
N GLY A 297 5.50 8.61 -14.12
CA GLY A 297 6.44 8.66 -15.24
C GLY A 297 5.91 7.94 -16.49
N GLY A 298 6.65 8.02 -17.58
CA GLY A 298 6.22 7.54 -18.90
C GLY A 298 6.10 6.01 -19.00
N VAL A 299 7.02 5.25 -18.40
CA VAL A 299 7.02 3.77 -18.46
C VAL A 299 5.83 3.18 -17.71
N SER A 300 5.60 3.62 -16.48
CA SER A 300 4.47 3.14 -15.70
C SER A 300 3.13 3.55 -16.34
N THR A 301 3.06 4.73 -16.97
CA THR A 301 1.90 5.16 -17.78
C THR A 301 1.67 4.25 -18.99
N LEU A 302 2.74 3.80 -19.66
CA LEU A 302 2.65 2.84 -20.76
C LEU A 302 2.09 1.48 -20.30
N TRP A 303 2.53 0.99 -19.14
CA TRP A 303 2.06 -0.27 -18.57
C TRP A 303 0.61 -0.18 -18.08
N ALA A 304 0.29 0.89 -17.36
CA ALA A 304 -1.03 1.14 -16.81
C ALA A 304 -2.08 1.50 -17.85
N LYS A 305 -1.65 1.96 -19.04
CA LYS A 305 -2.53 2.57 -20.05
C LYS A 305 -3.39 3.67 -19.45
N ALA A 306 -2.86 4.38 -18.46
CA ALA A 306 -3.55 5.48 -17.77
C ALA A 306 -2.55 6.38 -17.03
N GLY A 307 -2.78 7.68 -17.04
CA GLY A 307 -1.98 8.65 -16.29
C GLY A 307 -2.50 10.08 -16.42
N GLY A 308 -2.00 10.96 -15.54
CA GLY A 308 -2.28 12.39 -15.57
C GLY A 308 -1.58 13.13 -16.70
N ALA A 309 -1.81 14.44 -16.78
CA ALA A 309 -1.31 15.26 -17.89
C ALA A 309 0.21 15.19 -18.03
N THR A 310 0.92 15.37 -16.92
CA THR A 310 2.39 15.30 -16.86
C THR A 310 2.91 13.93 -17.25
N ASP A 311 2.29 12.86 -16.76
CA ASP A 311 2.74 11.49 -17.01
C ASP A 311 2.46 11.03 -18.46
N GLN A 312 1.34 11.47 -19.06
CA GLN A 312 1.08 11.28 -20.50
C GLN A 312 2.04 12.12 -21.36
N ALA A 313 2.37 13.34 -20.94
CA ALA A 313 3.40 14.15 -21.60
C ALA A 313 4.77 13.46 -21.53
N SER A 314 5.12 12.86 -20.39
CA SER A 314 6.36 12.08 -20.22
C SER A 314 6.42 10.86 -21.13
N LEU A 315 5.32 10.11 -21.26
CA LEU A 315 5.24 9.00 -22.22
C LEU A 315 5.40 9.49 -23.66
N LEU A 316 4.68 10.56 -24.05
CA LEU A 316 4.77 11.11 -25.39
C LEU A 316 6.19 11.61 -25.71
N ILE A 317 6.84 12.32 -24.79
CA ILE A 317 8.23 12.77 -24.93
C ILE A 317 9.19 11.58 -25.05
N ALA A 318 9.02 10.52 -24.25
CA ALA A 318 9.87 9.33 -24.34
C ALA A 318 9.79 8.68 -25.73
N LEU A 319 8.59 8.55 -26.29
CA LEU A 319 8.35 7.98 -27.62
C LEU A 319 8.90 8.88 -28.75
N LEU A 320 8.70 10.20 -28.64
CA LEU A 320 9.24 11.15 -29.62
C LEU A 320 10.76 11.18 -29.61
N ARG A 321 11.39 11.23 -28.42
CA ARG A 321 12.86 11.21 -28.29
C ARG A 321 13.47 9.88 -28.74
N ALA A 322 12.79 8.76 -28.50
CA ALA A 322 13.20 7.45 -29.03
C ALA A 322 13.10 7.39 -30.57
N SER A 323 12.28 8.26 -31.16
CA SER A 323 12.17 8.49 -32.60
C SER A 323 13.05 9.64 -33.11
N ASN A 324 14.02 10.10 -32.30
CA ASN A 324 14.94 11.21 -32.59
C ASN A 324 14.26 12.56 -32.89
N VAL A 325 13.06 12.77 -32.32
CA VAL A 325 12.34 14.06 -32.37
C VAL A 325 12.61 14.84 -31.08
N PRO A 326 13.19 16.06 -31.15
CA PRO A 326 13.35 16.92 -29.98
C PRO A 326 11.98 17.30 -29.39
N ALA A 327 11.83 17.16 -28.07
CA ALA A 327 10.57 17.43 -27.38
C ALA A 327 10.77 18.02 -25.98
N ARG A 328 9.86 18.90 -25.56
CA ARG A 328 9.86 19.59 -24.25
C ARG A 328 8.48 19.54 -23.59
N TYR A 329 8.48 19.68 -22.26
CA TYR A 329 7.29 19.92 -21.48
C TYR A 329 6.94 21.41 -21.50
N VAL A 330 5.68 21.72 -21.72
CA VAL A 330 5.12 23.05 -21.55
C VAL A 330 4.06 23.00 -20.46
N ARG A 331 3.99 24.02 -19.60
CA ARG A 331 2.94 24.15 -18.59
C ARG A 331 2.22 25.49 -18.66
N GLY A 332 1.00 25.50 -18.16
CA GLY A 332 0.21 26.72 -18.02
C GLY A 332 -1.11 26.47 -17.30
N THR A 333 -1.82 27.57 -17.05
CA THR A 333 -3.19 27.54 -16.58
C THR A 333 -4.10 27.66 -17.79
N VAL A 334 -5.01 26.69 -17.97
CA VAL A 334 -5.85 26.56 -19.16
C VAL A 334 -7.32 26.67 -18.79
N ARG A 335 -8.14 27.08 -19.75
CA ARG A 335 -9.58 27.21 -19.62
C ARG A 335 -10.30 26.48 -20.76
N VAL A 336 -11.22 25.60 -20.39
CA VAL A 336 -12.14 24.95 -21.31
C VAL A 336 -13.47 25.68 -21.25
N LEU A 337 -13.71 26.56 -22.22
CA LEU A 337 -14.89 27.43 -22.30
C LEU A 337 -15.87 26.95 -23.39
N ASP A 338 -17.12 26.70 -23.03
CA ASP A 338 -18.20 26.47 -24.00
C ASP A 338 -18.90 27.79 -24.33
N SER A 339 -19.45 27.93 -25.54
CA SER A 339 -20.17 29.16 -25.93
C SER A 339 -21.41 29.43 -25.07
N THR A 340 -22.02 28.37 -24.53
CA THR A 340 -23.14 28.41 -23.60
C THR A 340 -22.97 27.33 -22.54
N ALA A 341 -23.70 27.43 -21.43
CA ALA A 341 -23.71 26.37 -20.42
C ALA A 341 -24.40 25.12 -20.97
N LYS A 342 -23.69 23.99 -20.97
CA LYS A 342 -24.19 22.71 -21.51
C LYS A 342 -24.33 21.61 -20.45
N GLY A 343 -24.12 21.91 -19.17
CA GLY A 343 -24.16 20.91 -18.10
C GLY A 343 -23.21 19.73 -18.39
N ALA A 344 -23.72 18.51 -18.33
CA ALA A 344 -22.99 17.28 -18.63
C ALA A 344 -22.46 17.24 -20.09
N ASP A 345 -23.09 17.96 -21.01
CA ASP A 345 -22.67 18.08 -22.41
C ASP A 345 -21.66 19.23 -22.64
N GLY A 346 -21.07 19.79 -21.59
CA GLY A 346 -19.95 20.73 -21.69
C GLY A 346 -18.63 20.02 -22.02
N ARG A 347 -17.72 20.67 -22.75
CA ARG A 347 -16.39 20.09 -23.06
C ARG A 347 -15.59 19.77 -21.80
N GLY A 348 -15.63 20.67 -20.82
CA GLY A 348 -14.95 20.49 -19.53
C GLY A 348 -15.48 19.28 -18.75
N PRO A 349 -16.78 19.23 -18.42
CA PRO A 349 -17.39 18.08 -17.76
C PRO A 349 -17.14 16.75 -18.47
N ARG A 350 -17.24 16.70 -19.82
CA ARG A 350 -16.96 15.46 -20.56
C ARG A 350 -15.50 15.03 -20.50
N TRP A 351 -14.56 15.97 -20.54
CA TRP A 351 -13.14 15.63 -20.44
C TRP A 351 -12.80 15.04 -19.05
N ILE A 352 -13.32 15.65 -17.98
CA ILE A 352 -13.01 15.23 -16.60
C ILE A 352 -13.83 14.01 -16.15
N GLY A 353 -15.00 13.77 -16.76
CA GLY A 353 -15.92 12.71 -16.35
C GLY A 353 -16.93 13.11 -15.29
N ALA A 354 -17.38 14.36 -15.34
CA ALA A 354 -18.38 14.91 -14.44
C ALA A 354 -19.72 15.21 -15.15
N LYS A 355 -20.78 15.39 -14.35
CA LYS A 355 -22.13 15.78 -14.79
C LYS A 355 -22.35 17.30 -14.80
N THR A 356 -21.47 18.06 -14.14
CA THR A 356 -21.53 19.54 -14.07
C THR A 356 -20.12 20.15 -14.10
N TYR A 357 -20.02 21.45 -14.44
CA TYR A 357 -18.74 22.19 -14.36
C TYR A 357 -18.19 22.24 -12.92
N GLN A 358 -19.09 22.36 -11.93
CA GLN A 358 -18.74 22.30 -10.52
C GLN A 358 -18.20 20.91 -10.13
N GLY A 359 -18.86 19.82 -10.55
CA GLY A 359 -18.39 18.45 -10.32
C GLY A 359 -17.01 18.21 -10.94
N ALA A 360 -16.77 18.72 -12.14
CA ALA A 360 -15.46 18.64 -12.80
C ALA A 360 -14.36 19.36 -11.99
N ALA A 361 -14.61 20.58 -11.51
CA ALA A 361 -13.67 21.29 -10.63
C ALA A 361 -13.48 20.59 -9.26
N GLY A 362 -14.53 19.92 -8.75
CA GLY A 362 -14.46 19.10 -7.54
C GLY A 362 -13.58 17.86 -7.70
N VAL A 363 -13.62 17.19 -8.86
CA VAL A 363 -12.71 16.08 -9.19
C VAL A 363 -11.27 16.58 -9.31
N LEU A 364 -11.04 17.70 -10.00
CA LEU A 364 -9.71 18.28 -10.19
C LEU A 364 -9.07 18.72 -8.86
N SER A 365 -9.81 19.45 -8.01
CA SER A 365 -9.28 19.94 -6.73
C SER A 365 -9.03 18.81 -5.73
N ALA A 366 -9.92 17.80 -5.65
CA ALA A 366 -9.73 16.62 -4.80
C ALA A 366 -8.51 15.78 -5.19
N ASN A 367 -8.10 15.85 -6.46
CA ASN A 367 -6.93 15.13 -7.02
C ASN A 367 -5.70 16.03 -7.20
N GLY A 368 -5.65 17.18 -6.53
CA GLY A 368 -4.40 17.92 -6.38
C GLY A 368 -4.26 19.15 -7.28
N ASN A 369 -5.20 19.45 -8.18
CA ASN A 369 -4.99 20.52 -9.15
C ASN A 369 -5.09 21.92 -8.49
N PRO A 370 -4.00 22.71 -8.48
CA PRO A 370 -3.94 23.98 -7.77
C PRO A 370 -4.65 25.13 -8.48
N SER A 371 -5.10 24.96 -9.73
CA SER A 371 -5.87 25.99 -10.45
C SER A 371 -7.29 25.51 -10.79
N ALA A 372 -7.76 24.43 -10.15
CA ALA A 372 -9.11 23.91 -10.31
C ALA A 372 -10.15 25.01 -10.01
N SER A 373 -10.95 25.35 -11.02
CA SER A 373 -11.98 26.37 -10.93
C SER A 373 -13.12 26.07 -11.91
N TYR A 374 -14.29 26.66 -11.67
CA TYR A 374 -15.44 26.55 -12.56
C TYR A 374 -16.15 27.89 -12.74
N GLY A 375 -16.74 28.08 -13.91
CA GLY A 375 -17.72 29.12 -14.20
C GLY A 375 -19.03 28.50 -14.69
N THR A 376 -19.97 29.32 -15.15
CA THR A 376 -21.28 28.85 -15.65
C THR A 376 -21.18 27.89 -16.84
N ASN A 377 -20.15 28.07 -17.68
CA ASN A 377 -19.91 27.33 -18.93
C ASN A 377 -18.42 27.01 -19.13
N SER A 378 -17.61 26.99 -18.06
CA SER A 378 -16.18 26.72 -18.16
C SER A 378 -15.60 26.00 -16.95
N ILE A 379 -14.46 25.35 -17.17
CA ILE A 379 -13.53 24.93 -16.12
C ILE A 379 -12.15 25.52 -16.37
N GLY A 380 -11.41 25.79 -15.29
CA GLY A 380 -10.00 26.16 -15.31
C GLY A 380 -9.15 25.14 -14.54
N LEU A 381 -7.91 24.94 -14.97
CA LEU A 381 -6.97 23.99 -14.37
C LEU A 381 -5.51 24.30 -14.72
N ALA A 382 -4.60 23.92 -13.83
CA ALA A 382 -3.17 23.88 -14.13
C ALA A 382 -2.90 22.63 -14.98
N HIS A 383 -2.16 22.76 -16.06
CA HIS A 383 -2.01 21.70 -17.06
C HIS A 383 -0.61 21.65 -17.67
N VAL A 384 -0.25 20.47 -18.17
CA VAL A 384 1.04 20.18 -18.82
C VAL A 384 0.78 19.50 -20.15
N TRP A 385 1.48 19.94 -21.20
CA TRP A 385 1.46 19.33 -22.53
C TRP A 385 2.87 19.30 -23.12
N VAL A 386 3.00 18.81 -24.36
CA VAL A 386 4.29 18.66 -25.06
C VAL A 386 4.41 19.71 -26.15
N GLU A 387 5.62 20.19 -26.40
CA GLU A 387 5.99 20.75 -27.71
C GLU A 387 7.07 19.88 -28.36
N ALA A 388 6.95 19.68 -29.67
CA ALA A 388 7.87 18.83 -30.43
C ALA A 388 8.35 19.55 -31.69
N CYS A 389 9.63 19.39 -32.04
CA CYS A 389 10.22 19.94 -33.26
C CYS A 389 9.95 19.01 -34.44
N LEU A 390 8.99 19.38 -35.30
CA LEU A 390 8.49 18.52 -36.38
C LEU A 390 8.56 19.21 -37.74
N PRO A 391 8.83 18.48 -38.86
CA PRO A 391 8.85 19.01 -40.23
C PRO A 391 7.43 19.32 -40.72
N TYR A 392 6.85 20.40 -40.18
CA TYR A 392 5.42 20.63 -40.29
C TYR A 392 4.98 21.10 -41.69
N SER A 393 5.86 21.75 -42.45
CA SER A 393 5.60 22.09 -43.87
C SER A 393 5.43 20.84 -44.73
N ALA A 394 6.24 19.81 -44.48
CA ALA A 394 6.20 18.56 -45.22
C ALA A 394 4.94 17.74 -44.90
N TYR A 395 4.55 17.76 -43.64
CA TYR A 395 3.36 17.09 -43.13
C TYR A 395 2.04 17.67 -43.67
N ARG A 396 2.04 18.91 -44.20
CA ARG A 396 0.89 19.54 -44.88
C ARG A 396 1.11 19.79 -46.37
N GLY A 397 2.03 19.07 -47.01
CA GLY A 397 2.11 18.99 -48.47
C GLY A 397 2.81 20.17 -49.16
N ALA A 398 3.65 20.95 -48.45
CA ALA A 398 4.50 21.95 -49.08
C ALA A 398 5.74 21.32 -49.77
N ALA A 399 6.20 20.16 -49.30
CA ALA A 399 7.25 19.31 -49.89
C ALA A 399 7.23 17.91 -49.25
N LEU A 400 7.84 16.89 -49.88
CA LEU A 400 8.04 15.55 -49.30
C LEU A 400 9.47 15.42 -48.70
N ASP A 401 9.91 16.43 -47.95
CA ASP A 401 11.28 16.54 -47.44
C ASP A 401 11.34 16.85 -45.93
N ASP A 402 12.53 16.98 -45.36
CA ASP A 402 12.74 17.31 -43.94
C ASP A 402 12.69 18.82 -43.66
N SER A 403 12.15 19.64 -44.58
CA SER A 403 12.10 21.10 -44.42
C SER A 403 11.03 21.57 -43.43
N GLY A 404 11.14 22.84 -43.02
CA GLY A 404 10.14 23.53 -42.21
C GLY A 404 9.86 22.92 -40.84
N HIS A 405 10.92 22.50 -40.16
CA HIS A 405 10.88 22.13 -38.74
C HIS A 405 10.45 23.30 -37.86
N ARG A 406 9.46 23.07 -37.00
CA ARG A 406 8.83 24.05 -36.12
C ARG A 406 8.45 23.40 -34.79
N TRP A 407 8.33 24.18 -33.72
CA TRP A 407 7.75 23.68 -32.48
C TRP A 407 6.23 23.57 -32.61
N VAL A 408 5.69 22.38 -32.37
CA VAL A 408 4.26 22.07 -32.49
C VAL A 408 3.72 21.65 -31.13
N PRO A 409 2.62 22.27 -30.64
CA PRO A 409 2.01 21.89 -29.36
C PRO A 409 1.16 20.62 -29.51
N LEU A 410 1.42 19.64 -28.64
CA LEU A 410 0.77 18.34 -28.62
C LEU A 410 0.28 18.03 -27.20
N ASP A 411 -1.04 17.96 -27.01
CA ASP A 411 -1.65 17.46 -25.78
C ASP A 411 -2.42 16.17 -26.05
N ALA A 412 -1.80 15.04 -25.69
CA ALA A 412 -2.43 13.73 -25.81
C ALA A 412 -3.41 13.42 -24.67
N SER A 413 -3.41 14.21 -23.59
CA SER A 413 -4.23 14.00 -22.39
C SER A 413 -5.65 14.58 -22.52
N TYR A 414 -5.84 15.59 -23.39
CA TYR A 414 -7.18 16.10 -23.72
C TYR A 414 -7.96 15.11 -24.59
N LYS A 415 -9.14 14.71 -24.12
CA LYS A 415 -9.99 13.71 -24.79
C LYS A 415 -11.44 14.13 -24.64
N ASP A 416 -12.15 14.20 -25.77
CA ASP A 416 -13.60 14.36 -25.75
C ASP A 416 -14.22 12.97 -25.58
N HIS A 417 -15.25 12.88 -24.74
CA HIS A 417 -15.94 11.65 -24.43
C HIS A 417 -17.41 11.75 -24.79
N ARG A 418 -18.07 10.60 -24.98
CA ARG A 418 -19.53 10.47 -24.97
C ARG A 418 -19.94 9.73 -23.71
N TYR A 419 -20.97 10.19 -23.02
CA TYR A 419 -21.43 9.56 -21.78
C TYR A 419 -22.83 8.98 -21.91
N GLN A 420 -23.05 7.86 -21.25
CA GLN A 420 -24.39 7.43 -20.85
C GLN A 420 -24.72 8.03 -19.48
N ALA A 421 -25.96 8.49 -19.26
CA ALA A 421 -26.35 9.16 -18.01
C ALA A 421 -26.30 8.26 -16.76
N GLY A 422 -26.51 6.96 -16.95
CA GLY A 422 -26.63 5.96 -15.88
C GLY A 422 -28.00 5.98 -15.19
N ILE A 423 -28.32 4.92 -14.46
CA ILE A 423 -29.49 4.83 -13.58
C ILE A 423 -29.11 5.35 -12.19
N ALA A 424 -29.85 6.32 -11.68
CA ALA A 424 -29.61 6.85 -10.34
C ALA A 424 -30.02 5.84 -9.26
N VAL A 425 -29.14 5.67 -8.27
CA VAL A 425 -29.44 4.93 -7.03
C VAL A 425 -30.06 5.90 -6.03
N ASP A 426 -31.18 5.52 -5.38
CA ASP A 426 -31.90 6.39 -4.45
C ASP A 426 -31.00 6.88 -3.29
N SER A 427 -31.27 8.07 -2.76
CA SER A 427 -30.48 8.65 -1.65
C SER A 427 -30.52 7.81 -0.37
N ASN A 428 -31.58 7.02 -0.19
CA ASN A 428 -31.78 6.17 1.00
C ASN A 428 -31.34 4.72 0.79
N PHE A 429 -30.90 4.35 -0.43
CA PHE A 429 -30.39 3.01 -0.71
C PHE A 429 -28.93 2.91 -0.26
N ASP A 430 -28.62 1.99 0.63
CA ASP A 430 -27.26 1.75 1.13
C ASP A 430 -26.98 0.25 1.18
N PHE A 431 -25.71 -0.12 1.32
CA PHE A 431 -25.28 -1.51 1.43
C PHE A 431 -25.81 -2.16 2.73
N ASP A 432 -26.37 -3.37 2.62
CA ASP A 432 -26.77 -4.16 3.80
C ASP A 432 -25.56 -4.73 4.56
N TYR A 433 -24.97 -3.90 5.41
CA TYR A 433 -23.86 -4.28 6.29
C TYR A 433 -24.24 -5.38 7.28
N ALA A 434 -25.48 -5.37 7.79
CA ALA A 434 -25.90 -6.32 8.82
C ALA A 434 -26.03 -7.73 8.24
N GLY A 435 -26.66 -7.85 7.06
CA GLY A 435 -26.76 -9.11 6.32
C GLY A 435 -25.39 -9.62 5.90
N TRP A 436 -24.51 -8.75 5.38
CA TRP A 436 -23.17 -9.18 4.95
C TRP A 436 -22.25 -9.60 6.12
N LEU A 437 -22.35 -8.95 7.28
CA LEU A 437 -21.56 -9.32 8.47
C LEU A 437 -22.07 -10.58 9.17
N ALA A 438 -23.28 -11.06 8.84
CA ALA A 438 -23.89 -12.21 9.50
C ALA A 438 -23.18 -13.55 9.21
N SER A 439 -22.48 -13.67 8.08
CA SER A 439 -21.71 -14.86 7.74
C SER A 439 -20.51 -14.53 6.87
N ARG A 440 -19.42 -15.30 6.99
CA ARG A 440 -18.27 -15.22 6.09
C ARG A 440 -18.55 -15.86 4.74
N ILE A 441 -19.43 -16.85 4.67
CA ILE A 441 -19.66 -17.64 3.45
C ILE A 441 -21.08 -17.41 2.94
N ASP A 442 -21.20 -17.24 1.62
CA ASP A 442 -22.50 -17.20 0.96
C ASP A 442 -23.18 -18.58 0.99
N VAL A 443 -24.44 -18.64 0.54
CA VAL A 443 -25.22 -19.90 0.50
C VAL A 443 -24.61 -20.96 -0.43
N GLN A 444 -23.65 -20.58 -1.28
CA GLN A 444 -22.88 -21.46 -2.16
C GLN A 444 -21.50 -21.83 -1.56
N GLY A 445 -21.21 -21.42 -0.32
CA GLY A 445 -19.97 -21.73 0.39
C GLY A 445 -18.76 -20.88 0.00
N ARG A 446 -18.96 -19.75 -0.69
CA ARG A 446 -17.89 -18.86 -1.16
C ARG A 446 -17.74 -17.65 -0.25
N TYR A 447 -16.52 -17.14 -0.11
CA TYR A 447 -16.31 -15.82 0.48
C TYR A 447 -16.72 -14.74 -0.54
N ARG A 448 -17.78 -13.98 -0.23
CA ARG A 448 -18.28 -12.89 -1.07
C ARG A 448 -17.80 -11.54 -0.52
N LEU A 449 -17.05 -10.80 -1.31
CA LEU A 449 -16.54 -9.49 -0.91
C LEU A 449 -17.68 -8.45 -0.84
N PRO A 450 -17.57 -7.40 -0.01
CA PRO A 450 -18.69 -6.49 0.24
C PRO A 450 -19.11 -5.70 -1.01
N GLN A 451 -18.17 -5.28 -1.86
CA GLN A 451 -18.47 -4.60 -3.11
C GLN A 451 -19.14 -5.53 -4.16
N GLU A 452 -18.84 -6.83 -4.15
CA GLU A 452 -19.49 -7.81 -5.02
C GLU A 452 -20.94 -8.02 -4.59
N ASN A 453 -21.18 -8.13 -3.28
CA ASN A 453 -22.53 -8.25 -2.73
C ASN A 453 -23.32 -6.95 -2.97
N PHE A 454 -22.67 -5.79 -2.83
CA PHE A 454 -23.28 -4.50 -3.15
C PHE A 454 -23.67 -4.40 -4.63
N ALA A 455 -22.83 -4.88 -5.55
CA ALA A 455 -23.16 -4.93 -6.97
C ALA A 455 -24.44 -5.74 -7.23
N ASP A 456 -24.61 -6.91 -6.59
CA ASP A 456 -25.85 -7.69 -6.69
C ASP A 456 -27.07 -6.91 -6.16
N GLN A 457 -26.92 -6.23 -5.02
CA GLN A 457 -27.99 -5.40 -4.43
C GLN A 457 -28.36 -4.23 -5.35
N VAL A 458 -27.37 -3.58 -5.96
CA VAL A 458 -27.56 -2.46 -6.89
C VAL A 458 -28.23 -2.92 -8.17
N GLU A 459 -27.84 -4.06 -8.74
CA GLU A 459 -28.51 -4.62 -9.92
C GLU A 459 -29.98 -4.92 -9.62
N ALA A 460 -30.27 -5.56 -8.48
CA ALA A 460 -31.65 -5.82 -8.05
C ALA A 460 -32.45 -4.52 -7.88
N HIS A 461 -31.83 -3.48 -7.30
CA HIS A 461 -32.46 -2.16 -7.16
C HIS A 461 -32.71 -1.50 -8.52
N ALA A 462 -31.72 -1.52 -9.42
CA ALA A 462 -31.83 -0.95 -10.76
C ALA A 462 -32.95 -1.60 -11.57
N ARG A 463 -33.20 -2.90 -11.39
CA ARG A 463 -34.32 -3.60 -12.04
C ARG A 463 -35.72 -3.10 -11.65
N THR A 464 -35.83 -2.25 -10.62
CA THR A 464 -37.07 -1.58 -10.21
C THR A 464 -37.25 -0.19 -10.83
N LYS A 465 -36.28 0.29 -11.61
CA LYS A 465 -36.20 1.68 -12.09
C LYS A 465 -36.37 1.78 -13.61
N ALA A 466 -36.92 2.91 -14.06
CA ALA A 466 -36.86 3.29 -15.48
C ALA A 466 -35.39 3.46 -15.94
N PRO A 467 -35.08 3.32 -17.24
CA PRO A 467 -36.02 3.15 -18.36
C PRO A 467 -36.42 1.69 -18.64
N ASN A 468 -35.57 0.69 -18.37
CA ASN A 468 -35.80 -0.68 -18.84
C ASN A 468 -36.32 -1.65 -17.75
N TYR A 469 -36.47 -1.21 -16.50
CA TYR A 469 -36.96 -2.00 -15.36
C TYR A 469 -36.26 -3.36 -15.27
N ALA A 470 -37.00 -4.47 -15.34
CA ALA A 470 -36.47 -5.82 -15.19
C ALA A 470 -35.32 -6.17 -16.15
N ASN A 471 -35.17 -5.43 -17.25
CA ASN A 471 -34.09 -5.60 -18.23
C ASN A 471 -32.84 -4.77 -17.93
N ASN A 472 -32.84 -3.92 -16.90
CA ASN A 472 -31.65 -3.21 -16.47
C ASN A 472 -30.61 -4.20 -15.94
N THR A 473 -29.36 -3.91 -16.27
CA THR A 473 -28.16 -4.61 -15.81
C THR A 473 -27.34 -3.71 -14.91
N LEU A 474 -26.37 -4.27 -14.20
CA LEU A 474 -25.41 -3.47 -13.43
C LEU A 474 -24.68 -2.43 -14.31
N GLU A 475 -24.46 -2.79 -15.57
CA GLU A 475 -23.76 -1.96 -16.55
C GLU A 475 -24.54 -0.68 -16.94
N ASP A 476 -25.85 -0.63 -16.68
CA ASP A 476 -26.71 0.53 -16.94
C ASP A 476 -26.67 1.58 -15.82
N VAL A 477 -26.16 1.21 -14.63
CA VAL A 477 -26.15 2.07 -13.44
C VAL A 477 -25.13 3.21 -13.51
N PRO A 478 -23.84 2.95 -13.80
CA PRO A 478 -22.83 3.99 -13.67
C PRO A 478 -22.83 4.98 -14.85
N TYR A 479 -22.29 6.17 -14.60
CA TYR A 479 -22.03 7.20 -15.60
C TYR A 479 -20.79 6.82 -16.43
N LYS A 480 -20.99 6.02 -17.48
CA LYS A 480 -19.90 5.49 -18.32
C LYS A 480 -19.56 6.39 -19.47
N SER A 481 -18.30 6.31 -19.90
CA SER A 481 -17.77 7.11 -20.98
C SER A 481 -17.08 6.27 -22.05
N GLU A 482 -17.14 6.75 -23.28
CA GLU A 482 -16.33 6.27 -24.40
C GLU A 482 -15.58 7.44 -25.02
N ILE A 483 -14.28 7.24 -25.30
CA ILE A 483 -13.47 8.25 -25.99
C ILE A 483 -14.01 8.44 -27.40
N LYS A 484 -14.29 9.69 -27.78
CA LYS A 484 -14.62 10.06 -29.15
C LYS A 484 -13.34 10.03 -30.00
N ARG A 485 -13.04 8.86 -30.57
CA ARG A 485 -11.85 8.64 -31.40
C ARG A 485 -11.83 9.60 -32.58
N THR A 486 -10.68 10.24 -32.78
CA THR A 486 -10.41 11.18 -33.86
C THR A 486 -9.27 10.63 -34.71
N ASN A 487 -9.40 10.65 -36.03
CA ASN A 487 -8.30 10.31 -36.93
C ASN A 487 -7.34 11.49 -37.01
N PHE A 488 -6.07 11.25 -36.66
CA PHE A 488 -5.01 12.26 -36.72
C PHE A 488 -4.16 12.05 -37.98
N ASP A 489 -4.77 12.28 -39.14
CA ASP A 489 -4.01 12.37 -40.40
C ASP A 489 -3.11 13.61 -40.38
N ILE A 490 -3.55 14.65 -39.67
CA ILE A 490 -2.80 15.87 -39.41
C ILE A 490 -2.87 16.26 -37.92
N LEU A 491 -1.71 16.28 -37.25
CA LEU A 491 -1.46 16.84 -35.93
C LEU A 491 -2.05 18.27 -35.74
N PRO A 492 -2.53 18.59 -34.52
CA PRO A 492 -3.00 19.93 -34.16
C PRO A 492 -1.90 21.00 -34.25
N ILE A 493 -2.30 22.25 -34.54
CA ILE A 493 -1.40 23.44 -34.52
C ILE A 493 -1.58 24.32 -33.29
N VAL A 494 -2.66 24.10 -32.54
CA VAL A 494 -3.00 24.82 -31.31
C VAL A 494 -3.59 23.83 -30.31
N PRO A 495 -3.44 24.07 -29.00
CA PRO A 495 -4.13 23.29 -27.98
C PRO A 495 -5.66 23.35 -28.13
N PRO A 496 -6.41 22.32 -27.67
CA PRO A 496 -7.87 22.25 -27.80
C PRO A 496 -8.64 23.15 -26.81
N TYR A 497 -7.95 23.99 -26.07
CA TYR A 497 -8.45 24.87 -25.01
C TYR A 497 -7.77 26.24 -25.08
N GLU A 498 -8.31 27.20 -24.33
CA GLU A 498 -7.68 28.50 -24.15
C GLU A 498 -6.54 28.38 -23.13
N VAL A 499 -5.34 28.88 -23.47
CA VAL A 499 -4.25 29.03 -22.51
C VAL A 499 -4.40 30.41 -21.87
N VAL A 500 -4.73 30.45 -20.59
CA VAL A 500 -4.95 31.70 -19.83
C VAL A 500 -3.61 32.32 -19.43
N SER A 501 -2.67 31.49 -19.00
CA SER A 501 -1.29 31.88 -18.72
C SER A 501 -0.33 30.74 -19.04
N TYR A 502 0.88 31.09 -19.45
CA TYR A 502 2.03 30.19 -19.41
C TYR A 502 2.70 30.35 -18.05
N ASP A 503 3.01 29.23 -17.40
CA ASP A 503 3.48 29.24 -16.01
C ASP A 503 4.93 28.78 -15.92
N SER A 504 5.72 29.39 -15.05
CA SER A 504 7.14 29.11 -14.88
C SER A 504 7.40 27.74 -14.22
N TRP A 505 8.32 26.97 -14.80
CA TRP A 505 8.74 25.68 -14.24
C TRP A 505 9.52 25.78 -12.92
N SER A 506 10.32 26.82 -12.73
CA SER A 506 11.07 27.01 -11.47
C SER A 506 10.17 27.45 -10.32
N GLY A 507 9.01 28.00 -10.64
CA GLY A 507 8.14 28.69 -9.70
C GLY A 507 8.61 30.09 -9.35
N VAL A 508 9.56 30.64 -10.10
CA VAL A 508 9.92 32.06 -10.06
C VAL A 508 9.24 32.75 -11.23
N ALA A 509 8.50 33.83 -10.94
CA ALA A 509 7.82 34.60 -11.98
C ALA A 509 8.84 35.18 -12.96
N GLY A 510 8.51 35.14 -14.26
CA GLY A 510 9.38 35.62 -15.32
C GLY A 510 10.40 34.60 -15.85
N GLU A 511 10.42 33.36 -15.34
CA GLU A 511 11.24 32.29 -15.93
C GLU A 511 10.45 31.44 -16.95
N SER A 512 11.09 30.43 -17.54
CA SER A 512 10.55 29.68 -18.70
C SER A 512 9.35 28.80 -18.37
N ALA A 513 8.38 28.75 -19.29
CA ALA A 513 7.27 27.79 -19.30
C ALA A 513 7.62 26.46 -20.01
N GLU A 514 8.83 26.33 -20.53
CA GLU A 514 9.36 25.16 -21.22
C GLU A 514 10.45 24.49 -20.40
N THR A 515 10.50 23.16 -20.39
CA THR A 515 11.65 22.41 -19.86
C THR A 515 11.85 21.08 -20.58
N ALA A 516 13.12 20.67 -20.73
CA ALA A 516 13.47 19.35 -21.25
C ALA A 516 13.33 18.24 -20.19
N ALA A 517 13.44 18.59 -18.90
CA ALA A 517 13.36 17.66 -17.78
C ALA A 517 12.54 18.29 -16.63
N LEU A 518 11.71 17.47 -15.98
CA LEU A 518 10.82 17.97 -14.94
C LEU A 518 11.62 18.37 -13.68
N PRO A 519 11.36 19.54 -13.07
CA PRO A 519 12.00 19.95 -11.84
C PRO A 519 11.43 19.19 -10.64
N ASP A 520 12.25 18.99 -9.60
CA ASP A 520 11.88 18.21 -8.40
C ASP A 520 10.58 18.67 -7.74
N ARG A 521 10.28 19.98 -7.77
CA ARG A 521 9.07 20.55 -7.17
C ARG A 521 7.77 19.98 -7.76
N HIS A 522 7.79 19.54 -9.02
CA HIS A 522 6.63 19.01 -9.73
C HIS A 522 6.54 17.47 -9.65
N ARG A 523 7.49 16.81 -8.96
CA ARG A 523 7.53 15.36 -8.77
C ARG A 523 6.82 14.97 -7.47
N TYR A 524 6.15 13.82 -7.48
CA TYR A 524 5.81 13.13 -6.24
C TYR A 524 7.08 12.51 -5.65
N ARG A 525 7.39 12.86 -4.41
CA ARG A 525 8.60 12.43 -3.71
C ARG A 525 8.23 11.61 -2.47
N LEU A 526 8.61 10.33 -2.45
CA LEU A 526 8.43 9.45 -1.31
C LEU A 526 9.63 9.56 -0.38
N GLN A 527 9.43 10.11 0.81
CA GLN A 527 10.38 10.03 1.91
C GLN A 527 10.07 8.81 2.79
N VAL A 528 11.10 8.01 3.02
CA VAL A 528 11.09 6.85 3.93
C VAL A 528 12.04 7.14 5.08
N SER A 529 11.53 7.16 6.31
CA SER A 529 12.32 7.43 7.51
C SER A 529 12.15 6.30 8.52
N VAL A 530 13.27 5.71 8.95
CA VAL A 530 13.33 4.64 9.94
C VAL A 530 13.97 5.16 11.22
N ARG A 531 13.29 4.99 12.35
CA ARG A 531 13.72 5.43 13.67
C ARG A 531 13.65 4.27 14.67
N ASN A 532 14.42 4.32 15.75
CA ASN A 532 14.13 3.47 16.89
C ASN A 532 12.90 4.01 17.66
N LYS A 533 12.39 3.26 18.64
CA LYS A 533 11.39 3.78 19.56
C LYS A 533 11.96 4.92 20.40
N SER A 534 11.16 5.95 20.65
CA SER A 534 11.51 6.98 21.63
C SER A 534 11.52 6.40 23.05
N GLY A 535 12.65 6.51 23.75
CA GLY A 535 12.77 6.05 25.14
C GLY A 535 12.06 6.94 26.16
N THR A 536 11.73 8.19 25.80
CA THR A 536 11.10 9.16 26.70
C THR A 536 9.62 9.39 26.37
N ASN A 537 9.27 9.46 25.08
CA ASN A 537 7.92 9.77 24.59
C ASN A 537 7.52 8.80 23.45
N PRO A 538 7.19 7.53 23.75
CA PRO A 538 6.83 6.52 22.74
C PRO A 538 5.69 6.94 21.81
N GLU A 539 4.72 7.69 22.32
CA GLU A 539 3.53 8.17 21.61
C GLU A 539 3.84 9.21 20.52
N ASN A 540 5.00 9.85 20.56
CA ASN A 540 5.35 10.92 19.64
C ASN A 540 6.09 10.45 18.38
N PHE A 541 6.41 9.16 18.26
CA PHE A 541 7.10 8.57 17.09
C PHE A 541 8.46 9.24 16.75
N ASN A 542 9.09 9.91 17.73
CA ASN A 542 10.25 10.79 17.54
C ASN A 542 11.55 10.17 18.08
N GLY A 543 11.74 8.86 17.97
CA GLY A 543 13.02 8.24 18.31
C GLY A 543 14.16 8.70 17.39
N ASN A 544 15.38 8.26 17.69
CA ASN A 544 16.56 8.58 16.90
C ASN A 544 16.41 8.10 15.45
N LEU A 545 16.78 8.97 14.50
CA LEU A 545 16.74 8.66 13.07
C LEU A 545 17.88 7.72 12.71
N LEU A 546 17.54 6.51 12.29
CA LEU A 546 18.50 5.48 11.88
C LEU A 546 18.86 5.59 10.40
N ALA A 547 17.85 5.79 9.56
CA ALA A 547 18.02 6.05 8.13
C ALA A 547 16.86 6.87 7.56
N GLN A 548 17.16 7.68 6.55
CA GLN A 548 16.18 8.39 5.74
C GLN A 548 16.58 8.33 4.27
N LYS A 549 15.61 8.17 3.37
CA LYS A 549 15.80 8.25 1.93
C LYS A 549 14.61 8.91 1.26
N THR A 550 14.87 9.73 0.24
CA THR A 550 13.84 10.29 -0.63
C THR A 550 13.97 9.71 -2.04
N LEU A 551 12.87 9.21 -2.59
CA LEU A 551 12.79 8.59 -3.92
C LEU A 551 11.76 9.33 -4.79
N ASN A 552 11.94 9.34 -6.11
CA ASN A 552 10.83 9.73 -6.99
C ASN A 552 9.78 8.62 -6.95
N LEU A 553 8.51 9.01 -6.85
CA LEU A 553 7.44 8.03 -6.90
C LEU A 553 7.35 7.33 -8.26
N ALA A 554 7.76 7.99 -9.35
CA ALA A 554 7.86 7.39 -10.68
C ALA A 554 8.84 6.20 -10.73
N ASP A 555 9.97 6.28 -10.02
CA ASP A 555 10.92 5.17 -9.90
C ASP A 555 10.31 4.03 -9.09
N VAL A 556 9.62 4.35 -7.99
CA VAL A 556 8.92 3.37 -7.15
C VAL A 556 7.74 2.71 -7.88
N ALA A 557 7.10 3.39 -8.83
CA ALA A 557 5.95 2.90 -9.60
C ALA A 557 6.30 1.81 -10.62
N THR A 558 7.59 1.51 -10.84
CA THR A 558 8.07 0.41 -11.68
C THR A 558 8.92 -0.61 -10.90
N SER A 559 9.41 -0.21 -9.72
CA SER A 559 10.32 -0.98 -8.88
C SER A 559 9.65 -1.60 -7.64
N ARG A 560 10.36 -2.53 -7.00
CA ARG A 560 10.09 -3.00 -5.65
C ARG A 560 10.92 -2.22 -4.65
N LEU A 561 10.29 -1.70 -3.61
CA LEU A 561 10.96 -1.05 -2.49
C LEU A 561 10.86 -1.92 -1.25
N THR A 562 12.00 -2.34 -0.69
CA THR A 562 12.03 -3.12 0.57
C THR A 562 12.78 -2.39 1.67
N LEU A 563 12.35 -2.68 2.90
CA LEU A 563 13.06 -2.37 4.13
C LEU A 563 13.41 -3.69 4.83
N ALA A 564 14.69 -3.90 5.03
CA ALA A 564 15.25 -4.99 5.83
C ALA A 564 16.27 -4.40 6.82
N PHE A 565 16.93 -5.28 7.58
CA PHE A 565 18.03 -4.90 8.44
C PHE A 565 19.21 -5.86 8.23
N ARG A 566 20.42 -5.35 8.47
CA ARG A 566 21.67 -6.12 8.39
C ARG A 566 22.54 -5.84 9.61
N GLY A 567 23.53 -6.68 9.87
CA GLY A 567 24.50 -6.48 10.95
C GLY A 567 25.24 -5.15 10.80
N ALA A 568 25.36 -4.40 11.90
CA ALA A 568 26.04 -3.10 11.95
C ALA A 568 27.56 -3.22 11.80
N THR A 569 28.12 -4.34 12.25
CA THR A 569 29.55 -4.70 12.12
C THR A 569 29.69 -6.10 11.54
N ALA A 570 30.91 -6.51 11.17
CA ALA A 570 31.16 -7.88 10.69
C ALA A 570 30.75 -8.95 11.73
N GLY A 571 30.96 -8.68 13.02
CA GLY A 571 30.52 -9.59 14.09
C GLY A 571 29.01 -9.66 14.21
N ASP A 572 28.32 -8.51 14.12
CA ASP A 572 26.86 -8.48 14.12
C ASP A 572 26.27 -9.14 12.87
N GLN A 573 26.94 -9.03 11.71
CA GLN A 573 26.52 -9.67 10.47
C GLN A 573 26.59 -11.19 10.57
N THR A 574 27.67 -11.74 11.12
CA THR A 574 27.76 -13.19 11.38
C THR A 574 26.64 -13.67 12.30
N ALA A 575 26.28 -12.89 13.33
CA ALA A 575 25.17 -13.22 14.22
C ALA A 575 23.81 -13.14 13.51
N TYR A 576 23.61 -12.14 12.65
CA TYR A 576 22.42 -12.01 11.80
C TYR A 576 22.29 -13.20 10.83
N ASP A 577 23.36 -13.57 10.13
CA ASP A 577 23.37 -14.67 9.17
C ASP A 577 23.15 -16.02 9.85
N THR A 578 23.71 -16.21 11.04
CA THR A 578 23.47 -17.39 11.87
C THR A 578 21.99 -17.49 12.24
N TRP A 579 21.36 -16.37 12.60
CA TRP A 579 19.92 -16.32 12.85
C TRP A 579 19.11 -16.61 11.58
N LEU A 580 19.42 -15.93 10.46
CA LEU A 580 18.65 -16.06 9.22
C LEU A 580 18.63 -17.50 8.70
N ASN A 581 19.76 -18.20 8.84
CA ASN A 581 19.91 -19.61 8.49
C ASN A 581 19.33 -20.56 9.56
N SER A 582 19.14 -20.09 10.79
CA SER A 582 18.53 -20.85 11.89
C SER A 582 17.01 -20.74 11.83
N VAL A 583 16.33 -21.88 11.89
CA VAL A 583 14.86 -21.93 11.78
C VAL A 583 14.19 -22.28 13.12
N ASP A 584 14.98 -22.68 14.12
CA ASP A 584 14.46 -23.12 15.42
C ASP A 584 15.03 -22.25 16.58
N PRO A 585 14.20 -21.41 17.22
CA PRO A 585 14.59 -20.65 18.42
C PRO A 585 15.13 -21.54 19.53
N SER A 586 14.66 -22.79 19.53
CA SER A 586 14.95 -23.79 20.54
C SER A 586 16.41 -24.29 20.45
N LEU A 587 17.04 -24.20 19.28
CA LEU A 587 18.42 -24.61 19.04
C LEU A 587 19.42 -23.45 19.22
N ALA A 588 18.95 -22.20 19.18
CA ALA A 588 19.78 -21.02 19.36
C ALA A 588 18.94 -19.80 19.83
N PRO A 589 18.95 -19.44 21.13
CA PRO A 589 18.27 -18.23 21.60
C PRO A 589 18.96 -16.97 21.08
N THR A 590 18.43 -16.43 19.98
CA THR A 590 19.06 -15.36 19.19
C THR A 590 18.93 -13.97 19.82
N CYS A 591 17.97 -13.77 20.73
CA CYS A 591 17.80 -12.50 21.43
C CYS A 591 18.68 -12.38 22.68
N ALA A 592 19.20 -13.51 23.17
CA ALA A 592 20.21 -13.49 24.22
C ALA A 592 21.51 -12.89 23.70
N ALA A 593 21.81 -12.98 22.40
CA ALA A 593 23.00 -12.41 21.78
C ALA A 593 22.65 -11.33 20.75
N THR A 594 22.26 -10.13 21.21
CA THR A 594 21.69 -9.12 20.31
C THR A 594 22.74 -8.57 19.34
N ALA A 595 22.70 -9.05 18.11
CA ALA A 595 23.34 -8.36 17.00
C ALA A 595 22.77 -6.94 16.90
N ASN A 596 23.65 -5.95 16.84
CA ASN A 596 23.25 -4.60 16.48
C ASN A 596 23.01 -4.59 14.97
N VAL A 597 21.87 -4.05 14.55
CA VAL A 597 21.48 -4.00 13.16
C VAL A 597 21.15 -2.59 12.70
N VAL A 598 21.31 -2.35 11.41
CA VAL A 598 21.00 -1.10 10.73
C VAL A 598 19.97 -1.35 9.64
N PRO A 599 19.03 -0.40 9.42
CA PRO A 599 18.04 -0.53 8.35
C PRO A 599 18.71 -0.40 6.97
N VAL A 600 18.21 -1.17 6.02
CA VAL A 600 18.65 -1.18 4.62
C VAL A 600 17.44 -1.02 3.73
N LEU A 601 17.46 0.03 2.90
CA LEU A 601 16.44 0.25 1.87
C LEU A 601 16.98 -0.27 0.54
N ARG A 602 16.20 -1.07 -0.18
CA ARG A 602 16.55 -1.54 -1.53
C ARG A 602 15.48 -1.18 -2.53
N LEU A 603 15.90 -0.73 -3.70
CA LEU A 603 15.04 -0.54 -4.88
C LEU A 603 15.45 -1.57 -5.93
N ASP A 604 14.55 -2.51 -6.23
CA ASP A 604 14.83 -3.71 -7.07
C ASP A 604 16.11 -4.46 -6.66
N GLY A 605 16.30 -4.65 -5.34
CA GLY A 605 17.46 -5.34 -4.79
C GLY A 605 18.73 -4.48 -4.69
N VAL A 606 18.74 -3.27 -5.26
CA VAL A 606 19.87 -2.33 -5.17
C VAL A 606 19.76 -1.50 -3.91
N GLU A 607 20.77 -1.62 -3.02
CA GLU A 607 20.86 -0.83 -1.78
C GLU A 607 20.91 0.68 -2.07
N GLN A 608 20.07 1.43 -1.36
CA GLN A 608 19.94 2.87 -1.50
C GLN A 608 20.77 3.59 -0.44
N THR A 609 21.63 4.51 -0.87
CA THR A 609 22.41 5.36 0.04
C THR A 609 21.49 6.27 0.85
N LYS A 610 21.54 6.15 2.18
CA LYS A 610 20.79 7.03 3.09
C LYS A 610 21.23 8.50 2.95
N GLU A 611 20.26 9.39 3.08
CA GLU A 611 20.44 10.85 3.06
C GLU A 611 20.70 11.42 4.46
N ALA A 612 20.13 10.77 5.49
CA ALA A 612 20.30 11.15 6.89
C ALA A 612 20.13 9.95 7.82
N GLY A 613 20.49 10.13 9.09
CA GLY A 613 20.34 9.15 10.16
C GLY A 613 21.60 8.33 10.46
N SER A 614 21.73 7.91 11.72
CA SER A 614 22.85 7.13 12.24
C SER A 614 22.44 6.33 13.49
N GLY A 615 23.31 5.42 13.91
CA GLY A 615 23.06 4.53 15.04
C GLY A 615 22.55 3.17 14.61
N THR A 616 22.15 2.37 15.59
CA THR A 616 21.73 0.98 15.44
C THR A 616 20.48 0.70 16.26
N THR A 617 19.82 -0.40 15.98
CA THR A 617 18.83 -1.03 16.84
C THR A 617 19.22 -2.49 17.09
N THR A 618 18.51 -3.20 17.95
CA THR A 618 18.79 -4.61 18.23
C THR A 618 17.99 -5.52 17.29
N LEU A 619 18.55 -6.66 16.90
CA LEU A 619 17.87 -7.64 16.01
C LEU A 619 16.47 -8.05 16.51
N CYS A 620 16.29 -8.15 17.83
CA CYS A 620 15.02 -8.54 18.44
C CYS A 620 14.08 -7.37 18.78
N SER A 621 14.41 -6.16 18.38
CA SER A 621 13.48 -5.02 18.50
C SER A 621 12.25 -5.24 17.61
N SER A 622 11.08 -4.96 18.16
CA SER A 622 9.77 -5.10 17.49
C SER A 622 9.00 -3.78 17.41
N ASP A 623 9.58 -2.70 17.91
CA ASP A 623 8.92 -1.40 18.14
C ASP A 623 9.64 -0.23 17.46
N ASN A 624 10.43 -0.51 16.43
CA ASN A 624 10.99 0.55 15.60
C ASN A 624 9.87 1.29 14.85
N VAL A 625 10.16 2.54 14.52
CA VAL A 625 9.22 3.43 13.85
C VAL A 625 9.60 3.57 12.38
N LEU A 626 8.62 3.42 11.50
CA LEU A 626 8.73 3.74 10.07
C LEU A 626 7.76 4.85 9.76
N GLN A 627 8.22 5.88 9.07
CA GLN A 627 7.38 6.93 8.51
C GLN A 627 7.52 6.92 6.99
N LEU A 628 6.38 6.89 6.30
CA LEU A 628 6.27 7.12 4.87
C LEU A 628 5.57 8.46 4.67
N SER A 629 6.12 9.30 3.80
CA SER A 629 5.52 10.59 3.46
C SER A 629 5.72 10.87 1.98
N VAL A 630 4.64 11.12 1.27
CA VAL A 630 4.68 11.56 -0.13
C VAL A 630 4.41 13.05 -0.18
N THR A 631 5.28 13.79 -0.85
CA THR A 631 5.17 15.23 -1.02
C THR A 631 5.19 15.64 -2.49
N VAL A 632 4.51 16.74 -2.77
CA VAL A 632 4.63 17.52 -4.02
C VAL A 632 4.84 18.96 -3.59
N ALA A 633 6.04 19.51 -3.81
CA ALA A 633 6.40 20.82 -3.26
C ALA A 633 5.55 21.97 -3.83
N GLU A 634 4.93 21.76 -5.01
CA GLU A 634 4.01 22.71 -5.60
C GLU A 634 2.64 22.77 -4.94
N LEU A 635 2.27 21.86 -4.04
CA LEU A 635 0.98 21.88 -3.36
C LEU A 635 1.07 22.64 -2.04
N THR A 636 0.02 23.39 -1.70
CA THR A 636 0.00 24.26 -0.52
C THR A 636 -0.67 23.64 0.69
N ASN A 637 -1.63 22.72 0.49
CA ASN A 637 -2.20 21.97 1.60
C ASN A 637 -1.12 21.16 2.31
N ASN A 638 -1.14 21.20 3.65
CA ASN A 638 -0.28 20.40 4.50
C ASN A 638 1.21 20.48 4.11
N ALA A 639 1.68 21.67 3.71
CA ALA A 639 3.06 21.91 3.26
C ALA A 639 3.50 20.96 2.11
N GLY A 640 2.57 20.63 1.22
CA GLY A 640 2.82 19.76 0.07
C GLY A 640 2.74 18.26 0.38
N VAL A 641 2.44 17.86 1.63
CA VAL A 641 2.23 16.46 2.00
C VAL A 641 0.89 15.98 1.43
N VAL A 642 0.94 15.08 0.45
CA VAL A 642 -0.25 14.50 -0.18
C VAL A 642 -0.71 13.22 0.51
N SER A 643 0.20 12.50 1.16
CA SER A 643 -0.10 11.30 1.92
C SER A 643 1.02 11.03 2.92
N SER A 644 0.68 10.61 4.14
CA SER A 644 1.69 10.18 5.11
C SER A 644 1.11 9.15 6.07
N THR A 645 1.96 8.21 6.48
CA THR A 645 1.63 7.23 7.51
C THR A 645 2.84 6.88 8.37
N LYS A 646 2.56 6.36 9.57
CA LYS A 646 3.54 5.95 10.57
C LYS A 646 3.22 4.56 11.09
N TYR A 647 4.25 3.77 11.31
CA TYR A 647 4.23 2.47 11.96
C TYR A 647 5.11 2.55 13.20
N ALA A 648 4.73 1.90 14.30
CA ALA A 648 5.53 1.83 15.54
C ALA A 648 5.82 0.39 16.00
N ASN A 649 5.63 -0.56 15.10
CA ASN A 649 5.72 -2.00 15.32
C ASN A 649 6.62 -2.66 14.26
N ILE A 650 7.64 -1.93 13.76
CA ILE A 650 8.56 -2.47 12.77
C ILE A 650 9.61 -3.33 13.47
N ALA A 651 9.48 -4.64 13.30
CA ALA A 651 10.47 -5.59 13.80
C ALA A 651 11.71 -5.62 12.92
N ALA A 652 12.88 -5.49 13.54
CA ALA A 652 14.15 -5.43 12.82
C ALA A 652 14.48 -6.75 12.09
N ALA A 653 14.02 -7.88 12.61
CA ALA A 653 14.19 -9.17 11.96
C ALA A 653 13.21 -9.42 10.77
N SER A 654 12.14 -8.64 10.67
CA SER A 654 11.13 -8.81 9.62
C SER A 654 11.57 -8.17 8.31
N LEU A 655 11.12 -8.73 7.18
CA LEU A 655 11.28 -8.13 5.86
C LEU A 655 9.99 -7.40 5.49
N GLN A 656 10.11 -6.15 5.05
CA GLN A 656 9.00 -5.31 4.65
C GLN A 656 9.10 -4.99 3.15
N ALA A 657 8.03 -5.17 2.39
CA ALA A 657 7.85 -4.50 1.10
C ALA A 657 7.02 -3.24 1.33
N LEU A 658 7.63 -2.08 1.11
CA LEU A 658 7.00 -0.78 1.28
C LEU A 658 6.27 -0.41 -0.01
N HIS A 659 5.04 0.07 0.10
CA HIS A 659 4.25 0.39 -1.07
C HIS A 659 3.67 1.81 -0.99
N ALA A 660 3.92 2.57 -2.05
CA ALA A 660 3.28 3.84 -2.32
C ALA A 660 2.51 3.71 -3.64
N ASN A 661 1.21 3.47 -3.54
CA ASN A 661 0.39 3.20 -4.72
C ASN A 661 0.16 4.48 -5.53
N ALA A 662 0.93 4.62 -6.60
CA ALA A 662 0.79 5.66 -7.62
C ALA A 662 -0.23 5.33 -8.73
N TRP A 663 -1.22 4.45 -8.47
CA TRP A 663 -2.18 3.92 -9.45
C TRP A 663 -1.50 3.20 -10.63
N HIS A 664 -0.38 2.53 -10.36
CA HIS A 664 0.49 1.90 -11.37
C HIS A 664 0.27 0.39 -11.53
N THR A 665 -0.43 -0.24 -10.59
CA THR A 665 -0.57 -1.70 -10.47
C THR A 665 -1.51 -2.26 -11.53
N SER A 666 -0.98 -2.38 -12.74
CA SER A 666 -1.65 -2.92 -13.94
C SER A 666 -1.32 -4.37 -14.19
N ASP A 667 -2.06 -5.03 -15.07
CA ASP A 667 -1.80 -6.42 -15.47
C ASP A 667 -0.39 -6.58 -16.03
N THR A 668 0.05 -5.63 -16.86
CA THR A 668 1.42 -5.58 -17.39
C THR A 668 2.47 -5.50 -16.28
N TYR A 669 2.25 -4.62 -15.28
CA TYR A 669 3.14 -4.51 -14.12
C TYR A 669 3.18 -5.83 -13.35
N LEU A 670 2.02 -6.38 -12.99
CA LEU A 670 1.92 -7.62 -12.21
C LEU A 670 2.52 -8.82 -12.93
N ALA A 671 2.35 -8.92 -14.25
CA ALA A 671 2.96 -9.96 -15.07
C ALA A 671 4.49 -9.87 -15.04
N LYS A 672 5.07 -8.68 -15.30
CA LYS A 672 6.52 -8.47 -15.25
C LYS A 672 7.11 -8.75 -13.85
N ARG A 673 6.44 -8.31 -12.77
CA ARG A 673 6.87 -8.64 -11.40
C ARG A 673 6.78 -10.14 -11.10
N THR A 674 5.77 -10.83 -11.64
CA THR A 674 5.62 -12.29 -11.50
C THR A 674 6.74 -13.04 -12.22
N GLU A 675 7.14 -12.58 -13.41
CA GLU A 675 8.31 -13.11 -14.13
C GLU A 675 9.60 -12.91 -13.33
N ASN A 676 9.77 -11.73 -12.70
CA ASN A 676 10.92 -11.47 -11.83
C ASN A 676 10.96 -12.41 -10.62
N LEU A 677 9.81 -12.65 -9.96
CA LEU A 677 9.73 -13.60 -8.84
C LEU A 677 10.12 -15.01 -9.29
N LEU A 678 9.61 -15.46 -10.44
CA LEU A 678 9.93 -16.78 -10.98
C LEU A 678 11.41 -16.91 -11.32
N ALA A 679 12.01 -15.89 -11.94
CA ALA A 679 13.44 -15.85 -12.20
C ALA A 679 14.26 -15.87 -10.89
N ALA A 680 13.84 -15.12 -9.87
CA ALA A 680 14.51 -15.07 -8.58
C ALA A 680 14.52 -16.44 -7.87
N VAL A 681 13.39 -17.16 -7.90
CA VAL A 681 13.25 -18.52 -7.33
C VAL A 681 14.14 -19.52 -8.07
N ARG A 682 14.20 -19.45 -9.40
CA ARG A 682 15.08 -20.33 -10.20
C ARG A 682 16.56 -20.06 -9.97
N ASN A 683 16.92 -18.81 -9.67
CA ASN A 683 18.30 -18.41 -9.41
C ASN A 683 18.75 -18.63 -7.95
N ASN A 684 17.82 -18.82 -7.01
CA ASN A 684 18.12 -18.97 -5.58
C ASN A 684 17.33 -20.15 -4.99
N SER A 685 18.02 -21.27 -4.71
CA SER A 685 17.39 -22.49 -4.19
C SER A 685 16.92 -22.41 -2.74
N ASN A 686 17.46 -21.47 -1.95
CA ASN A 686 17.08 -21.24 -0.56
C ASN A 686 16.92 -19.74 -0.30
N PRO A 687 15.70 -19.23 -0.03
CA PRO A 687 15.48 -17.82 0.27
C PRO A 687 16.21 -17.35 1.54
N ASN A 688 16.68 -18.26 2.39
CA ASN A 688 17.31 -17.94 3.67
C ASN A 688 18.83 -17.89 3.58
N ALA A 689 19.41 -18.25 2.45
CA ALA A 689 20.86 -18.36 2.29
C ALA A 689 21.58 -17.02 2.47
N SER A 690 20.91 -15.91 2.16
CA SER A 690 21.43 -14.56 2.34
C SER A 690 20.31 -13.53 2.37
N GLU A 691 20.62 -12.32 2.83
CA GLU A 691 19.71 -11.17 2.75
C GLU A 691 19.29 -10.88 1.30
N VAL A 692 20.21 -11.03 0.33
CA VAL A 692 19.95 -10.79 -1.10
C VAL A 692 18.97 -11.83 -1.66
N ALA A 693 19.16 -13.11 -1.34
CA ALA A 693 18.25 -14.18 -1.77
C ALA A 693 16.85 -14.00 -1.15
N ARG A 694 16.79 -13.63 0.14
CA ARG A 694 15.54 -13.35 0.85
C ARG A 694 14.81 -12.18 0.22
N ASP A 695 15.53 -11.08 -0.05
CA ASP A 695 14.98 -9.92 -0.72
C ASP A 695 14.44 -10.31 -2.10
N ALA A 696 15.23 -10.99 -2.94
CA ALA A 696 14.85 -11.37 -4.30
C ALA A 696 13.61 -12.26 -4.37
N ILE A 697 13.38 -13.16 -3.40
CA ILE A 697 12.22 -14.07 -3.38
C ILE A 697 11.10 -13.53 -2.49
N GLU A 698 11.31 -13.47 -1.17
CA GLU A 698 10.25 -13.05 -0.24
C GLU A 698 9.87 -11.59 -0.47
N GLY A 699 10.85 -10.72 -0.71
CA GLY A 699 10.57 -9.30 -0.98
C GLY A 699 9.75 -9.12 -2.26
N GLU A 700 10.07 -9.86 -3.33
CA GLU A 700 9.31 -9.81 -4.59
C GLU A 700 7.88 -10.33 -4.42
N PHE A 701 7.72 -11.44 -3.70
CA PHE A 701 6.42 -11.97 -3.33
C PHE A 701 5.58 -10.98 -2.51
N LEU A 702 6.20 -10.32 -1.53
CA LEU A 702 5.56 -9.29 -0.71
C LEU A 702 5.16 -8.08 -1.57
N ASN A 703 6.03 -7.61 -2.46
CA ASN A 703 5.70 -6.52 -3.38
C ASN A 703 4.52 -6.85 -4.31
N LEU A 704 4.50 -8.06 -4.88
CA LEU A 704 3.38 -8.56 -5.68
C LEU A 704 2.08 -8.60 -4.88
N THR A 705 2.14 -9.10 -3.64
CA THR A 705 0.99 -9.15 -2.74
C THR A 705 0.48 -7.75 -2.39
N ALA A 706 1.38 -6.82 -2.07
CA ALA A 706 1.05 -5.41 -1.82
C ALA A 706 0.39 -4.75 -3.04
N SER A 707 0.91 -5.04 -4.23
CA SER A 707 0.44 -4.48 -5.50
C SER A 707 -0.93 -5.00 -5.90
N LYS A 708 -1.19 -6.30 -5.69
CA LYS A 708 -2.51 -6.90 -5.88
C LYS A 708 -3.52 -6.36 -4.88
N TYR A 709 -3.15 -6.30 -3.59
CA TYR A 709 -4.00 -5.71 -2.56
C TYR A 709 -4.37 -4.26 -2.92
N SER A 710 -3.39 -3.42 -3.24
CA SER A 710 -3.65 -2.02 -3.58
C SER A 710 -4.52 -1.88 -4.83
N ARG A 711 -4.30 -2.72 -5.85
CA ARG A 711 -5.15 -2.77 -7.04
C ARG A 711 -6.60 -3.12 -6.70
N TYR A 712 -6.82 -4.18 -5.94
CA TYR A 712 -8.15 -4.63 -5.54
C TYR A 712 -8.91 -3.59 -4.72
N VAL A 713 -8.22 -2.90 -3.82
CA VAL A 713 -8.83 -1.81 -3.03
C VAL A 713 -9.20 -0.62 -3.90
N VAL A 714 -8.33 -0.24 -4.86
CA VAL A 714 -8.62 0.83 -5.83
C VAL A 714 -9.82 0.46 -6.70
N ASP A 715 -9.84 -0.76 -7.25
CA ASP A 715 -10.95 -1.23 -8.10
C ASP A 715 -12.26 -1.27 -7.30
N ALA A 716 -12.27 -1.83 -6.08
CA ALA A 716 -13.47 -1.86 -5.25
C ALA A 716 -13.97 -0.46 -4.86
N THR A 717 -13.06 0.47 -4.58
CA THR A 717 -13.42 1.87 -4.31
C THR A 717 -13.99 2.55 -5.56
N ARG A 718 -13.40 2.27 -6.72
CA ARG A 718 -13.87 2.79 -8.00
C ARG A 718 -15.25 2.25 -8.35
N ASP A 719 -15.48 0.96 -8.16
CA ASP A 719 -16.75 0.32 -8.47
C ASP A 719 -17.85 0.79 -7.52
N ALA A 720 -17.57 0.85 -6.21
CA ALA A 720 -18.48 1.47 -5.24
C ALA A 720 -18.81 2.93 -5.60
N GLY A 721 -17.79 3.73 -5.91
CA GLY A 721 -17.96 5.13 -6.31
C GLY A 721 -18.84 5.27 -7.54
N ARG A 722 -18.58 4.50 -8.60
CA ARG A 722 -19.35 4.51 -9.84
C ARG A 722 -20.83 4.19 -9.63
N LEU A 723 -21.13 3.22 -8.77
CA LEU A 723 -22.51 2.84 -8.45
C LEU A 723 -23.24 3.88 -7.59
N PHE A 724 -22.51 4.68 -6.80
CA PHE A 724 -23.04 5.82 -6.05
C PHE A 724 -22.92 7.18 -6.77
N GLY A 725 -22.54 7.20 -8.05
CA GLY A 725 -22.45 8.44 -8.84
C GLY A 725 -21.26 9.33 -8.47
N GLU A 726 -20.16 8.75 -8.01
CA GLU A 726 -18.89 9.40 -7.70
C GLU A 726 -17.78 9.00 -8.68
N SER A 727 -16.68 9.77 -8.66
CA SER A 727 -15.48 9.44 -9.44
C SER A 727 -14.81 8.14 -9.01
N GLY A 728 -14.95 7.76 -7.73
CA GLY A 728 -14.31 6.57 -7.18
C GLY A 728 -12.78 6.64 -7.17
N THR A 729 -12.22 7.85 -7.27
CA THR A 729 -10.78 8.10 -7.28
C THR A 729 -10.18 7.95 -5.88
N THR A 730 -8.99 7.36 -5.81
CA THR A 730 -8.23 7.18 -4.57
C THR A 730 -6.98 8.04 -4.61
N GLY A 731 -6.47 8.59 -3.52
CA GLY A 731 -5.18 9.29 -3.54
C GLY A 731 -3.98 8.33 -3.63
N VAL A 732 -2.77 8.86 -3.39
CA VAL A 732 -1.57 8.02 -3.21
C VAL A 732 -1.68 7.29 -1.88
N SER A 733 -2.01 6.01 -1.92
CA SER A 733 -2.18 5.22 -0.70
C SER A 733 -0.85 4.61 -0.23
N LEU A 734 -0.60 4.64 1.07
CA LEU A 734 0.65 4.15 1.68
C LEU A 734 0.40 2.93 2.56
N GLY A 735 1.20 1.89 2.37
CA GLY A 735 1.07 0.64 3.08
C GLY A 735 2.36 -0.18 3.06
N LEU A 736 2.33 -1.33 3.71
CA LEU A 736 3.37 -2.34 3.59
C LEU A 736 2.77 -3.74 3.61
N THR A 737 3.55 -4.68 3.09
CA THR A 737 3.39 -6.10 3.42
C THR A 737 4.66 -6.62 4.04
N SER A 738 4.54 -7.63 4.90
CA SER A 738 5.68 -8.12 5.67
C SER A 738 5.70 -9.63 5.81
N ALA A 739 6.91 -10.19 5.76
CA ALA A 739 7.21 -11.52 6.25
C ALA A 739 7.60 -11.39 7.72
N GLN A 740 6.71 -11.81 8.61
CA GLN A 740 6.80 -11.51 10.03
C GLN A 740 7.77 -12.46 10.74
N VAL A 741 8.56 -11.86 11.62
CA VAL A 741 9.30 -12.54 12.66
C VAL A 741 8.62 -12.26 13.99
N LYS A 742 8.37 -13.32 14.75
CA LYS A 742 7.81 -13.25 16.09
C LYS A 742 8.93 -13.41 17.11
N VAL A 743 8.76 -12.72 18.24
CA VAL A 743 9.69 -12.76 19.37
C VAL A 743 9.07 -13.61 20.46
N ASN A 744 9.75 -14.69 20.86
CA ASN A 744 9.45 -15.43 22.07
C ASN A 744 9.95 -14.65 23.27
N TYR A 745 9.16 -14.62 24.34
CA TYR A 745 9.53 -13.99 25.61
C TYR A 745 9.58 -15.02 26.73
N LEU A 746 10.53 -14.84 27.64
CA LEU A 746 10.51 -15.46 28.96
C LEU A 746 10.27 -14.33 29.98
N PHE A 747 9.09 -14.30 30.59
CA PHE A 747 8.62 -13.13 31.34
C PHE A 747 8.60 -11.87 30.45
N ASP A 748 9.33 -10.82 30.84
CA ASP A 748 9.53 -9.55 30.13
C ASP A 748 10.72 -9.58 29.15
N LEU A 749 11.48 -10.68 29.10
CA LEU A 749 12.78 -10.74 28.43
C LEU A 749 12.68 -11.39 27.04
N PRO A 750 13.16 -10.75 25.96
CA PRO A 750 13.17 -11.35 24.64
C PRO A 750 14.15 -12.53 24.61
N TYR A 751 13.68 -13.69 24.14
CA TYR A 751 14.41 -14.96 24.23
C TYR A 751 14.88 -15.47 22.87
N GLY A 752 13.99 -15.49 21.87
CA GLY A 752 14.33 -16.03 20.56
C GLY A 752 13.38 -15.57 19.46
N LEU A 753 13.79 -15.77 18.21
CA LEU A 753 13.06 -15.35 17.03
C LEU A 753 12.64 -16.54 16.20
N PHE A 754 11.41 -16.53 15.69
CA PHE A 754 10.94 -17.48 14.69
C PHE A 754 10.13 -16.78 13.61
N ARG A 755 10.14 -17.36 12.41
CA ARG A 755 9.42 -16.84 11.26
C ARG A 755 8.04 -17.45 11.20
N LYS A 756 7.01 -16.61 11.27
CA LYS A 756 5.63 -17.06 11.20
C LYS A 756 4.72 -15.94 10.73
N GLY A 757 4.16 -16.17 9.56
CA GLY A 757 3.03 -15.44 9.03
C GLY A 757 3.43 -14.24 8.19
N PHE A 758 2.43 -13.77 7.47
CA PHE A 758 2.51 -12.55 6.70
C PHE A 758 1.51 -11.53 7.23
N LEU A 759 1.76 -10.25 6.96
CA LEU A 759 0.87 -9.16 7.33
C LEU A 759 0.76 -8.18 6.17
N VAL A 760 -0.46 -7.73 5.88
CA VAL A 760 -0.71 -6.49 5.15
C VAL A 760 -1.07 -5.46 6.20
N ASP A 761 -0.44 -4.29 6.15
CA ASP A 761 -0.79 -3.15 7.00
C ASP A 761 -0.87 -1.89 6.14
N TRP A 762 -2.07 -1.32 6.00
CA TRP A 762 -2.35 -0.23 5.05
C TRP A 762 -3.00 1.02 5.68
N PRO A 763 -2.32 1.68 6.63
CA PRO A 763 -2.85 2.83 7.35
C PRO A 763 -2.95 4.12 6.53
N GLY A 764 -2.32 4.20 5.35
CA GLY A 764 -2.30 5.39 4.51
C GLY A 764 -3.34 5.38 3.39
N SER A 765 -4.54 4.82 3.60
CA SER A 765 -5.60 4.83 2.59
C SER A 765 -6.21 6.22 2.44
N LEU A 766 -6.23 6.75 1.22
CA LEU A 766 -6.78 8.07 0.91
C LEU A 766 -7.83 7.94 -0.19
N SER A 767 -9.03 8.45 0.05
CA SER A 767 -10.07 8.60 -0.98
C SER A 767 -10.06 10.04 -1.48
N SER A 768 -9.89 10.24 -2.79
CA SER A 768 -10.08 11.52 -3.47
C SER A 768 -11.38 11.53 -4.27
N SER A 769 -12.32 10.66 -3.91
CA SER A 769 -13.60 10.51 -4.59
C SER A 769 -14.46 11.75 -4.42
N SER A 770 -15.06 12.20 -5.52
CA SER A 770 -15.97 13.35 -5.57
C SER A 770 -17.26 12.97 -6.30
N LYS A 771 -18.40 13.52 -5.86
CA LYS A 771 -19.67 13.38 -6.59
C LYS A 771 -19.57 14.05 -7.94
N LEU A 772 -20.02 13.35 -8.98
CA LEU A 772 -19.91 13.83 -10.36
C LEU A 772 -20.81 15.02 -10.66
N ASP A 773 -21.86 15.24 -9.86
CA ASP A 773 -22.77 16.39 -9.97
C ASP A 773 -22.36 17.59 -9.12
N GLY A 774 -21.37 17.44 -8.24
CA GLY A 774 -20.89 18.49 -7.32
C GLY A 774 -21.54 18.49 -5.93
N THR A 775 -22.41 17.53 -5.62
CA THR A 775 -22.99 17.37 -4.27
C THR A 775 -21.93 16.93 -3.24
N THR A 776 -22.17 17.22 -1.95
CA THR A 776 -21.26 16.88 -0.86
C THR A 776 -22.01 16.19 0.29
N GLY A 777 -21.29 15.52 1.18
CA GLY A 777 -21.86 14.95 2.42
C GLY A 777 -22.38 13.51 2.31
N ASP A 778 -22.30 12.87 1.13
CA ASP A 778 -22.57 11.44 0.97
C ASP A 778 -21.27 10.64 1.11
N PHE A 779 -21.25 9.71 2.06
CA PHE A 779 -20.08 8.90 2.42
C PHE A 779 -20.31 7.39 2.23
N ARG A 780 -21.38 6.99 1.54
CA ARG A 780 -21.72 5.56 1.35
C ARG A 780 -20.62 4.83 0.59
N ALA A 781 -20.14 5.38 -0.53
CA ALA A 781 -19.02 4.82 -1.28
C ALA A 781 -17.74 4.75 -0.46
N PHE A 782 -17.42 5.81 0.29
CA PHE A 782 -16.27 5.86 1.18
C PHE A 782 -16.30 4.76 2.25
N LYS A 783 -17.46 4.59 2.91
CA LYS A 783 -17.66 3.56 3.94
C LYS A 783 -17.54 2.15 3.35
N LEU A 784 -18.17 1.89 2.20
CA LEU A 784 -18.09 0.60 1.52
C LEU A 784 -16.65 0.27 1.07
N GLY A 785 -15.94 1.26 0.51
CA GLY A 785 -14.52 1.13 0.17
C GLY A 785 -13.67 0.70 1.37
N GLY A 786 -13.90 1.30 2.55
CA GLY A 786 -13.20 0.92 3.78
C GLY A 786 -13.46 -0.53 4.23
N PHE A 787 -14.71 -0.98 4.10
CA PHE A 787 -15.07 -2.39 4.37
C PHE A 787 -14.42 -3.35 3.36
N ALA A 788 -14.39 -2.98 2.08
CA ALA A 788 -13.70 -3.73 1.04
C ALA A 788 -12.19 -3.83 1.31
N GLY A 789 -11.56 -2.71 1.68
CA GLY A 789 -10.17 -2.67 2.12
C GLY A 789 -9.86 -3.69 3.20
N SER A 790 -10.63 -3.67 4.30
CA SER A 790 -10.41 -4.63 5.37
C SER A 790 -10.76 -6.07 4.96
N ALA A 791 -11.76 -6.31 4.11
CA ALA A 791 -12.02 -7.65 3.59
C ALA A 791 -10.82 -8.19 2.77
N TYR A 792 -10.19 -7.32 1.97
CA TYR A 792 -9.01 -7.67 1.18
C TYR A 792 -7.76 -7.98 2.00
N GLU A 793 -7.61 -7.40 3.20
CA GLU A 793 -6.50 -7.74 4.11
C GLU A 793 -6.48 -9.23 4.47
N ALA A 794 -7.64 -9.88 4.51
CA ALA A 794 -7.76 -11.32 4.71
C ALA A 794 -7.76 -12.10 3.38
N PHE A 795 -8.51 -11.63 2.37
CA PHE A 795 -8.65 -12.31 1.09
C PHE A 795 -7.31 -12.48 0.36
N ILE A 796 -6.44 -11.47 0.42
CA ILE A 796 -5.20 -11.48 -0.36
C ILE A 796 -4.29 -12.65 -0.01
N TRP A 797 -4.25 -13.08 1.26
CA TRP A 797 -3.43 -14.22 1.69
C TRP A 797 -4.03 -15.57 1.29
N GLN A 798 -5.36 -15.64 1.14
CA GLN A 798 -6.00 -16.81 0.57
C GLN A 798 -5.61 -16.94 -0.90
N GLU A 799 -5.58 -15.83 -1.65
CA GLU A 799 -5.24 -15.83 -3.06
C GLU A 799 -3.73 -16.05 -3.32
N THR A 800 -2.86 -15.28 -2.66
CA THR A 800 -1.43 -15.27 -2.99
C THR A 800 -0.65 -16.35 -2.27
N ALA A 801 -1.12 -16.77 -1.09
CA ALA A 801 -0.38 -17.68 -0.22
C ALA A 801 -1.13 -19.00 0.07
N ASN A 802 -2.37 -19.19 -0.37
CA ASN A 802 -3.33 -20.20 0.11
C ASN A 802 -3.30 -20.37 1.64
N LEU A 803 -3.24 -19.24 2.36
CA LEU A 803 -3.26 -19.21 3.82
C LEU A 803 -4.58 -18.62 4.30
N ASP A 804 -5.07 -19.14 5.41
CA ASP A 804 -6.15 -18.45 6.11
C ASP A 804 -5.62 -17.22 6.85
N ALA A 805 -6.36 -16.13 6.80
CA ALA A 805 -5.96 -14.86 7.40
C ALA A 805 -7.15 -14.14 8.03
N VAL A 806 -6.88 -13.28 9.01
CA VAL A 806 -7.89 -12.51 9.73
C VAL A 806 -7.69 -11.04 9.43
N SER A 807 -8.80 -10.33 9.19
CA SER A 807 -8.89 -8.88 9.15
C SER A 807 -9.97 -8.39 10.10
N THR A 808 -10.14 -7.06 10.23
CA THR A 808 -11.16 -6.50 11.12
C THR A 808 -12.57 -6.95 10.72
N THR A 809 -12.95 -6.83 9.44
CA THR A 809 -14.27 -7.25 8.96
C THR A 809 -14.48 -8.75 9.09
N ARG A 810 -13.45 -9.55 8.81
CA ARG A 810 -13.53 -10.99 8.97
C ARG A 810 -13.63 -11.42 10.44
N GLY A 811 -12.92 -10.74 11.34
CA GLY A 811 -13.03 -10.93 12.79
C GLY A 811 -14.44 -10.62 13.31
N MET A 812 -15.07 -9.57 12.79
CA MET A 812 -16.48 -9.26 13.06
C MET A 812 -17.42 -10.38 12.57
N GLN A 813 -17.22 -10.91 11.36
CA GLN A 813 -18.01 -12.04 10.87
C GLN A 813 -17.81 -13.29 11.75
N PHE A 814 -16.58 -13.60 12.16
CA PHE A 814 -16.31 -14.70 13.10
C PHE A 814 -17.03 -14.51 14.45
N ALA A 815 -17.02 -13.29 14.99
CA ALA A 815 -17.72 -12.96 16.21
C ALA A 815 -19.24 -13.23 16.06
N LYS A 816 -19.84 -12.78 14.96
CA LYS A 816 -21.26 -13.02 14.66
C LYS A 816 -21.61 -14.50 14.50
N GLU A 817 -20.78 -15.26 13.79
CA GLU A 817 -20.94 -16.72 13.65
C GLU A 817 -20.91 -17.45 15.01
N GLN A 818 -20.23 -16.89 16.02
CA GLN A 818 -20.14 -17.43 17.38
C GLN A 818 -21.19 -16.83 18.34
N GLY A 819 -22.12 -16.02 17.86
CA GLY A 819 -23.12 -15.35 18.70
C GLY A 819 -22.55 -14.24 19.59
N ILE A 820 -21.33 -13.75 19.31
CA ILE A 820 -20.72 -12.62 20.00
C ILE A 820 -21.33 -11.32 19.44
N GLU A 821 -21.83 -10.47 20.33
CA GLU A 821 -22.42 -9.18 19.97
C GLU A 821 -21.36 -8.21 19.45
N ILE A 822 -21.68 -7.52 18.35
CA ILE A 822 -20.88 -6.38 17.84
C ILE A 822 -21.57 -5.10 18.30
N LEU A 823 -20.87 -4.33 19.14
CA LEU A 823 -21.35 -3.06 19.65
C LEU A 823 -20.94 -1.92 18.73
N GLN A 824 -21.91 -1.16 18.23
CA GLN A 824 -21.64 0.08 17.51
C GLN A 824 -21.62 1.24 18.51
N MET A 825 -20.44 1.81 18.75
CA MET A 825 -20.34 2.98 19.61
C MET A 825 -20.88 4.21 18.85
N PRO A 826 -21.86 4.95 19.40
CA PRO A 826 -22.30 6.20 18.78
C PRO A 826 -21.11 7.17 18.72
N ARG A 827 -20.95 7.89 17.60
CA ARG A 827 -20.02 9.02 17.55
C ARG A 827 -20.38 9.95 18.73
N LYS A 828 -19.41 10.24 19.61
CA LYS A 828 -19.53 11.44 20.44
C LYS A 828 -19.74 12.60 19.47
N ALA A 829 -20.87 13.30 19.59
CA ALA A 829 -21.02 14.60 18.97
C ALA A 829 -19.89 15.47 19.53
N SER A 830 -18.90 15.75 18.69
CA SER A 830 -17.80 16.67 18.97
C SER A 830 -18.26 18.09 18.78
#